data_AF-A0A202EDF4-F1
#
_entry.id   AF-A0A202EDF4-F1
#
_cell.length_a   1.000
_cell.length_b   1.000
_cell.length_c   1.000
_cell.angle_alpha   90.00
_cell.angle_beta   90.00
_cell.angle_gamma   90.00
#
_symmetry.space_group_name_H-M   'P 1'
#
loop_
_entity.id
_entity.type
_entity.pdbx_description
1 polymer ?
#
loop_
_entity_poly.entity_id
_entity_poly.type
_entity_poly.pdbx_seq_one_letter_code
_entity_poly.pdbx_strand_id
1 'polypeptide(L)'
;MAYGLDLGPDAVRAARDTGRGMEIDTSPLGDGGACDTGSAGAVEGTEQTQTVGQTGETGEPISMDTLEAAVDSVLTLESGAETLCYAIPDPVGTNDVAATRYREAVDAATAAHDISLTAIDRGFAVIYDQLSADKFTGLGVYLGRQTTTVSLAYYGVPALSFSLPIGSEWVLEQATAECGAARETVAETLETFALDPDTTGEIEQALAQAYDAVIASILEELLERADDGTVQESVAVPVAVAGSGAVDGLEFLIGGRFDAAPLPFSIRGVRFAEAPTESAVRGAATAAADGVDGTIEWDELETTAEPDTESTNSSASGGDTETALTFDDGAATAADPSDKAIDDLFDRLGDRDAELEALRDDLESVDSSLTTTLEGLSDRTAAVEAELEETASTAASETELNALEDEVSTLEEALDRLEDDLESRQEAHEAHVGAVDDRLAETVTTDDLETLEDRLADLAQTVDDDTLTETVETLEDDLETLDRRFETQSSQFESQEARLEGVSGRLEELTTRIDAIAGDLDDERDARETQLEEIERVVETGLEDVEDSLTADLESAETRTAALEEELEATTATVSDVTDEIETLESSVEDLDERTAAAPTDVDLERVEAPIDALEAEISGLETRIEERHDKHTDLAETVETLESTVEELPDEGTVVTATAHSAVTDRIGALEDDAETRAERLEEHADQLTALDETADRVAALAEQVDTVATQTDTSDIESTLTDLETRLESVADQQPSAETISALEDRVSTLEEGHAETPATADVATQTEFETLQTELESVRSRVSEMDEADDDALDGPSLVQPIAAGGGSAGLVAGFVAILGGSGMVGAGALIGGALVLIGAIATARKQ
;
A
#
# COMPACT_ATOMS: atom_id res chain seq x y z
N MET A 1 63.83 1.64 2.31
CA MET A 1 63.26 1.15 1.04
C MET A 1 62.36 -0.03 1.34
N ALA A 2 61.25 -0.16 0.61
CA ALA A 2 60.25 -1.21 0.77
C ALA A 2 60.39 -2.28 -0.33
N TYR A 3 60.28 -3.54 0.05
CA TYR A 3 60.36 -4.69 -0.86
C TYR A 3 59.09 -5.53 -0.78
N GLY A 4 58.62 -6.01 -1.93
CA GLY A 4 57.53 -6.97 -2.04
C GLY A 4 58.02 -8.32 -2.53
N LEU A 5 57.52 -9.41 -1.94
CA LEU A 5 57.73 -10.77 -2.45
C LEU A 5 56.38 -11.43 -2.73
N ASP A 6 56.28 -12.20 -3.79
CA ASP A 6 55.18 -13.14 -4.04
C ASP A 6 55.75 -14.56 -4.20
N LEU A 7 55.28 -15.46 -3.35
CA LEU A 7 55.84 -16.81 -3.22
C LEU A 7 54.90 -17.86 -3.82
N GLY A 8 54.77 -17.83 -5.14
CA GLY A 8 53.96 -18.72 -5.99
C GLY A 8 54.41 -20.17 -5.97
N PRO A 9 53.50 -21.17 -6.09
CA PRO A 9 53.93 -22.48 -6.55
C PRO A 9 54.42 -22.45 -8.02
N ASP A 10 54.18 -21.37 -8.76
CA ASP A 10 54.55 -21.13 -10.17
C ASP A 10 55.88 -20.41 -10.31
N ALA A 11 56.09 -19.35 -9.55
CA ALA A 11 57.31 -18.58 -9.56
C ALA A 11 57.45 -17.81 -8.25
N VAL A 12 58.69 -17.49 -7.91
CA VAL A 12 58.99 -16.49 -6.89
C VAL A 12 59.23 -15.16 -7.59
N ARG A 13 58.55 -14.11 -7.14
CA ARG A 13 58.69 -12.75 -7.68
C ARG A 13 59.12 -11.80 -6.58
N ALA A 14 60.02 -10.88 -6.90
CA ALA A 14 60.43 -9.80 -6.01
C ALA A 14 60.22 -8.45 -6.70
N ALA A 15 59.55 -7.52 -6.01
CA ALA A 15 59.35 -6.17 -6.49
C ALA A 15 60.08 -5.16 -5.59
N ARG A 16 60.70 -4.17 -6.21
CA ARG A 16 61.34 -3.04 -5.53
C ARG A 16 60.91 -1.71 -6.15
N ASP A 17 60.65 -0.71 -5.31
CA ASP A 17 60.42 0.66 -5.78
C ASP A 17 61.76 1.41 -5.88
N THR A 18 62.14 1.76 -7.11
CA THR A 18 63.39 2.48 -7.41
C THR A 18 63.21 4.00 -7.51
N GLY A 19 61.99 4.51 -7.27
CA GLY A 19 61.61 5.91 -7.48
C GLY A 19 61.50 6.33 -8.96
N ARG A 20 61.84 5.45 -9.91
CA ARG A 20 61.60 5.59 -11.36
C ARG A 20 60.45 4.70 -11.85
N GLY A 21 59.86 3.92 -10.96
CA GLY A 21 58.94 2.83 -11.26
C GLY A 21 59.31 1.58 -10.48
N MET A 22 58.39 0.63 -10.48
CA MET A 22 58.55 -0.66 -9.82
C MET A 22 59.31 -1.62 -10.74
N GLU A 23 60.39 -2.20 -10.24
CA GLU A 23 61.17 -3.22 -10.93
C GLU A 23 60.83 -4.59 -10.31
N ILE A 24 60.58 -5.58 -11.17
CA ILE A 24 60.14 -6.92 -10.75
C ILE A 24 61.11 -7.96 -11.31
N ASP A 25 61.74 -8.70 -10.40
CA ASP A 25 62.55 -9.87 -10.71
C ASP A 25 61.72 -11.14 -10.52
N THR A 26 61.81 -12.09 -11.45
CA THR A 26 61.01 -13.34 -11.43
C THR A 26 61.92 -14.56 -11.60
N SER A 27 61.72 -15.57 -10.76
CA SER A 27 62.37 -16.88 -10.84
C SER A 27 61.31 -17.98 -10.92
N PRO A 28 61.18 -18.67 -12.07
CA PRO A 28 60.18 -19.72 -12.24
C PRO A 28 60.52 -20.96 -11.42
N LEU A 29 59.52 -21.51 -10.74
CA LEU A 29 59.64 -22.77 -10.01
C LEU A 29 59.15 -23.88 -10.95
N GLY A 30 60.06 -24.37 -11.78
CA GLY A 30 59.76 -25.35 -12.81
C GLY A 30 59.24 -26.68 -12.24
N ASP A 31 58.22 -27.23 -12.90
CA ASP A 31 57.91 -28.66 -12.82
C ASP A 31 59.11 -29.43 -13.40
N GLY A 32 59.45 -30.58 -12.83
CA GLY A 32 60.64 -31.34 -13.21
C GLY A 32 60.64 -31.71 -14.69
N GLY A 33 61.29 -30.90 -15.53
CA GLY A 33 61.21 -31.05 -16.98
C GLY A 33 62.11 -30.10 -17.75
N ALA A 34 63.41 -30.41 -17.75
CA ALA A 34 64.43 -29.95 -18.71
C ALA A 34 64.60 -28.44 -18.94
N CYS A 35 65.56 -27.84 -18.23
CA CYS A 35 66.45 -26.86 -18.85
C CYS A 35 67.90 -27.12 -18.43
N ASP A 36 68.69 -27.36 -19.48
CA ASP A 36 70.12 -27.51 -19.52
C ASP A 36 70.80 -26.21 -19.05
N THR A 37 71.45 -26.24 -17.89
CA THR A 37 72.52 -25.31 -17.58
C THR A 37 73.69 -26.08 -17.00
N GLY A 38 74.76 -26.18 -17.80
CA GLY A 38 76.02 -26.75 -17.36
C GLY A 38 76.63 -25.95 -16.22
N SER A 39 76.64 -26.51 -15.02
CA SER A 39 77.75 -26.34 -14.09
C SER A 39 77.89 -27.60 -13.22
N ALA A 40 79.12 -28.09 -13.10
CA ALA A 40 79.45 -29.40 -12.61
C ALA A 40 79.20 -29.59 -11.10
N GLY A 41 78.50 -30.68 -10.76
CA GLY A 41 78.38 -31.16 -9.38
C GLY A 41 77.72 -32.53 -9.33
N ALA A 42 78.50 -33.59 -9.53
CA ALA A 42 78.03 -34.97 -9.46
C ALA A 42 77.58 -35.36 -8.04
N VAL A 43 76.36 -35.86 -7.89
CA VAL A 43 75.95 -36.74 -6.78
C VAL A 43 75.04 -37.84 -7.31
N GLU A 44 75.47 -39.09 -7.09
CA GLU A 44 74.76 -40.34 -7.41
C GLU A 44 73.52 -40.53 -6.52
N GLY A 45 72.41 -41.06 -7.04
CA GLY A 45 71.33 -41.53 -6.16
C GLY A 45 69.98 -41.94 -6.79
N THR A 46 69.91 -43.20 -7.23
CA THR A 46 68.73 -44.10 -7.23
C THR A 46 67.49 -43.78 -8.06
N GLU A 47 67.33 -44.57 -9.12
CA GLU A 47 66.08 -44.89 -9.82
C GLU A 47 65.02 -45.47 -8.84
N GLN A 48 63.84 -44.84 -8.76
CA GLN A 48 62.62 -45.53 -8.37
C GLN A 48 61.51 -45.23 -9.38
N THR A 49 61.10 -46.29 -10.06
CA THR A 49 59.92 -46.37 -10.91
C THR A 49 58.67 -46.26 -10.03
N GLN A 50 57.83 -45.25 -10.21
CA GLN A 50 56.55 -45.14 -9.49
C GLN A 50 55.37 -45.33 -10.44
N THR A 51 54.51 -46.24 -10.01
CA THR A 51 53.31 -46.75 -10.69
C THR A 51 52.13 -45.80 -10.53
N VAL A 52 51.46 -45.52 -11.65
CA VAL A 52 50.20 -44.77 -11.73
C VAL A 52 49.09 -45.47 -10.92
N GLY A 53 48.56 -44.77 -9.90
CA GLY A 53 47.38 -45.13 -9.13
C GLY A 53 46.47 -43.91 -8.99
N GLN A 54 45.21 -44.07 -9.38
CA GLN A 54 44.15 -43.06 -9.32
C GLN A 54 43.79 -42.67 -7.88
N THR A 55 44.05 -41.42 -7.52
CA THR A 55 43.29 -40.52 -6.62
C THR A 55 43.89 -39.12 -6.81
N GLY A 56 43.08 -38.06 -6.85
CA GLY A 56 43.55 -36.68 -7.04
C GLY A 56 44.51 -36.24 -5.94
N GLU A 57 45.80 -36.47 -6.14
CA GLU A 57 46.88 -35.96 -5.30
C GLU A 57 47.35 -34.63 -5.89
N THR A 58 47.07 -33.57 -5.13
CA THR A 58 47.74 -32.27 -5.21
C THR A 58 49.23 -32.45 -5.50
N GLY A 59 49.77 -31.73 -6.49
CA GLY A 59 51.16 -31.81 -6.93
C GLY A 59 52.17 -31.82 -5.77
N GLU A 60 53.28 -32.52 -5.97
CA GLU A 60 54.33 -32.71 -4.96
C GLU A 60 54.78 -31.33 -4.39
N PRO A 61 54.86 -31.18 -3.05
CA PRO A 61 55.18 -29.90 -2.45
C PRO A 61 56.62 -29.50 -2.77
N ILE A 62 56.81 -28.26 -3.23
CA ILE A 62 58.13 -27.69 -3.58
C ILE A 62 59.12 -27.91 -2.42
N SER A 63 60.33 -28.38 -2.76
CA SER A 63 61.39 -28.58 -1.77
C SER A 63 61.86 -27.25 -1.19
N MET A 64 62.26 -27.28 0.09
CA MET A 64 62.76 -26.09 0.78
C MET A 64 63.98 -25.49 0.07
N ASP A 65 64.92 -26.33 -0.37
CA ASP A 65 66.15 -25.90 -1.04
C ASP A 65 65.87 -25.15 -2.36
N THR A 66 64.88 -25.61 -3.13
CA THR A 66 64.50 -24.95 -4.40
C THR A 66 63.83 -23.61 -4.14
N LEU A 67 62.99 -23.52 -3.10
CA LEU A 67 62.33 -22.28 -2.72
C LEU A 67 63.33 -21.25 -2.18
N GLU A 68 64.25 -21.65 -1.30
CA GLU A 68 65.32 -20.79 -0.77
C GLU A 68 66.21 -20.26 -1.90
N ALA A 69 66.65 -21.14 -2.82
CA ALA A 69 67.45 -20.72 -3.98
C ALA A 69 66.69 -19.76 -4.91
N ALA A 70 65.38 -19.96 -5.08
CA ALA A 70 64.55 -19.06 -5.88
C ALA A 70 64.41 -17.69 -5.22
N VAL A 71 64.15 -17.63 -3.90
CA VAL A 71 64.09 -16.38 -3.14
C VAL A 71 65.43 -15.64 -3.21
N ASP A 72 66.55 -16.32 -2.95
CA ASP A 72 67.90 -15.74 -3.04
C ASP A 72 68.23 -15.21 -4.44
N SER A 73 67.71 -15.85 -5.48
CA SER A 73 67.96 -15.43 -6.87
C SER A 73 67.29 -14.11 -7.24
N VAL A 74 66.11 -13.81 -6.66
CA VAL A 74 65.34 -12.60 -6.98
C VAL A 74 65.49 -11.50 -5.94
N LEU A 75 65.77 -11.85 -4.68
CA LEU A 75 65.80 -10.89 -3.60
C LEU A 75 67.20 -10.26 -3.47
N THR A 76 67.39 -9.11 -4.11
CA THR A 76 68.62 -8.32 -3.99
C THR A 76 68.44 -7.14 -3.02
N LEU A 77 68.74 -7.39 -1.74
CA LEU A 77 68.61 -6.38 -0.67
C LEU A 77 69.75 -5.37 -0.69
N GLU A 78 69.42 -4.09 -0.86
CA GLU A 78 70.38 -2.99 -0.75
C GLU A 78 70.58 -2.58 0.72
N SER A 79 71.73 -1.95 1.00
CA SER A 79 72.03 -1.41 2.33
C SER A 79 71.10 -0.23 2.66
N GLY A 80 70.01 -0.48 3.40
CA GLY A 80 68.98 0.52 3.73
C GLY A 80 67.53 0.06 3.50
N ALA A 81 67.30 -1.23 3.24
CA ALA A 81 65.97 -1.84 3.33
C ALA A 81 65.42 -1.71 4.76
N GLU A 82 64.18 -1.26 4.91
CA GLU A 82 63.54 -1.03 6.23
C GLU A 82 62.37 -2.01 6.45
N THR A 83 61.60 -2.30 5.41
CA THR A 83 60.41 -3.16 5.47
C THR A 83 60.34 -4.09 4.25
N LEU A 84 59.89 -5.33 4.48
CA LEU A 84 59.60 -6.32 3.45
C LEU A 84 58.25 -6.98 3.75
N CYS A 85 57.34 -6.95 2.78
CA CYS A 85 56.10 -7.71 2.84
C CYS A 85 56.17 -8.86 1.84
N TYR A 86 55.68 -10.03 2.24
CA TYR A 86 55.65 -11.21 1.37
C TYR A 86 54.25 -11.81 1.31
N ALA A 87 53.75 -11.98 0.09
CA ALA A 87 52.47 -12.57 -0.21
C ALA A 87 52.60 -14.09 -0.34
N ILE A 88 51.85 -14.83 0.48
CA ILE A 88 51.80 -16.29 0.47
C ILE A 88 50.38 -16.78 0.17
N PRO A 89 50.23 -17.96 -0.45
CA PRO A 89 48.94 -18.63 -0.47
C PRO A 89 48.55 -18.99 0.96
N ASP A 90 47.31 -18.70 1.34
CA ASP A 90 46.70 -19.18 2.59
C ASP A 90 46.68 -20.72 2.59
N PRO A 91 46.99 -21.38 3.72
CA PRO A 91 46.83 -22.83 3.83
C PRO A 91 45.40 -23.27 3.53
N VAL A 92 45.25 -24.09 2.50
CA VAL A 92 43.95 -24.70 2.21
C VAL A 92 43.73 -25.93 3.10
N GLY A 93 42.77 -25.85 4.02
CA GLY A 93 42.45 -26.93 4.96
C GLY A 93 43.54 -27.13 6.04
N THR A 94 43.86 -28.37 6.40
CA THR A 94 44.81 -28.70 7.48
C THR A 94 46.30 -28.59 7.10
N ASN A 95 46.65 -27.91 6.01
CA ASN A 95 48.01 -27.90 5.43
C ASN A 95 48.79 -26.60 5.70
N ASP A 96 48.94 -26.21 6.97
CA ASP A 96 49.83 -25.13 7.44
C ASP A 96 51.32 -25.37 7.10
N VAL A 97 51.68 -26.59 6.65
CA VAL A 97 53.05 -26.95 6.25
C VAL A 97 53.56 -26.09 5.08
N ALA A 98 52.71 -25.71 4.13
CA ALA A 98 53.13 -24.92 2.97
C ALA A 98 53.41 -23.46 3.36
N ALA A 99 52.50 -22.82 4.09
CA ALA A 99 52.68 -21.46 4.59
C ALA A 99 53.91 -21.35 5.51
N THR A 100 54.11 -22.35 6.38
CA THR A 100 55.30 -22.42 7.23
C THR A 100 56.60 -22.53 6.41
N ARG A 101 56.62 -23.34 5.34
CA ARG A 101 57.78 -23.44 4.45
C ARG A 101 58.11 -22.12 3.76
N TYR A 102 57.10 -21.38 3.30
CA TYR A 102 57.32 -20.06 2.70
C TYR A 102 57.90 -19.06 3.71
N ARG A 103 57.39 -19.05 4.95
CA ARG A 103 57.93 -18.21 6.03
C ARG A 103 59.39 -18.56 6.32
N GLU A 104 59.70 -19.85 6.49
CA GLU A 104 61.07 -20.30 6.76
C GLU A 104 62.04 -19.92 5.62
N ALA A 105 61.60 -19.94 4.36
CA ALA A 105 62.46 -19.61 3.22
C ALA A 105 62.77 -18.11 3.16
N VAL A 106 61.79 -17.26 3.46
CA VAL A 106 62.01 -15.81 3.58
C VAL A 106 62.89 -15.49 4.78
N ASP A 107 62.65 -16.14 5.93
CA ASP A 107 63.49 -15.97 7.12
C ASP A 107 64.94 -16.35 6.84
N ALA A 108 65.18 -17.45 6.11
CA ALA A 108 66.52 -17.88 5.71
C ALA A 108 67.20 -16.85 4.80
N ALA A 109 66.52 -16.39 3.74
CA ALA A 109 67.06 -15.42 2.78
C ALA A 109 67.32 -14.03 3.40
N THR A 110 66.56 -13.66 4.43
CA THR A 110 66.65 -12.35 5.08
C THR A 110 67.46 -12.35 6.37
N ALA A 111 67.90 -13.50 6.89
CA ALA A 111 68.60 -13.65 8.17
C ALA A 111 69.86 -12.78 8.33
N ALA A 112 70.51 -12.39 7.22
CA ALA A 112 71.69 -11.52 7.22
C ALA A 112 71.37 -10.02 7.32
N HIS A 113 70.08 -9.65 7.27
CA HIS A 113 69.58 -8.28 7.19
C HIS A 113 68.63 -7.96 8.35
N ASP A 114 68.69 -6.72 8.87
CA ASP A 114 67.84 -6.25 9.97
C ASP A 114 66.58 -5.57 9.39
N ILE A 115 65.67 -6.38 8.84
CA ILE A 115 64.47 -5.92 8.11
C ILE A 115 63.20 -6.38 8.83
N SER A 116 62.18 -5.53 8.89
CA SER A 116 60.85 -5.92 9.37
C SER A 116 60.11 -6.75 8.32
N LEU A 117 59.74 -7.98 8.67
CA LEU A 117 59.05 -8.92 7.78
C LEU A 117 57.56 -9.00 8.12
N THR A 118 56.70 -8.80 7.13
CA THR A 118 55.24 -8.95 7.29
C THR A 118 54.69 -9.94 6.26
N ALA A 119 54.02 -11.00 6.72
CA ALA A 119 53.30 -11.93 5.85
C ALA A 119 51.91 -11.39 5.53
N ILE A 120 51.54 -11.38 4.25
CA ILE A 120 50.19 -11.04 3.80
C ILE A 120 49.63 -12.15 2.90
N ASP A 121 48.32 -12.22 2.76
CA ASP A 121 47.67 -13.11 1.80
C ASP A 121 47.68 -12.46 0.41
N ARG A 122 47.60 -13.29 -0.63
CA ARG A 122 47.63 -12.78 -2.01
C ARG A 122 46.41 -11.97 -2.42
N GLY A 123 45.23 -12.29 -1.88
CA GLY A 123 44.02 -11.51 -2.15
C GLY A 123 44.18 -10.08 -1.62
N PHE A 124 44.73 -9.93 -0.42
CA PHE A 124 45.03 -8.63 0.18
C PHE A 124 46.13 -7.89 -0.56
N ALA A 125 47.16 -8.60 -1.03
CA ALA A 125 48.16 -8.00 -1.91
C ALA A 125 47.51 -7.41 -3.18
N VAL A 126 46.56 -8.11 -3.81
CA VAL A 126 45.82 -7.59 -4.98
C VAL A 126 45.05 -6.29 -4.64
N ILE A 127 44.48 -6.17 -3.44
CA ILE A 127 43.83 -4.93 -2.98
C ILE A 127 44.85 -3.77 -2.94
N TYR A 128 46.05 -4.00 -2.40
CA TYR A 128 47.10 -2.97 -2.32
C TYR A 128 47.62 -2.52 -3.68
N ASP A 129 47.58 -3.39 -4.68
CA ASP A 129 47.95 -3.05 -6.06
C ASP A 129 46.82 -2.31 -6.80
N GLN A 130 45.60 -2.85 -6.76
CA GLN A 130 44.51 -2.46 -7.66
C GLN A 130 43.52 -1.44 -7.07
N LEU A 131 43.44 -1.33 -5.74
CA LEU A 131 42.42 -0.55 -5.04
C LEU A 131 43.01 0.59 -4.19
N SER A 132 44.20 1.08 -4.55
CA SER A 132 44.83 2.23 -3.90
C SER A 132 43.99 3.51 -4.00
N ALA A 133 43.29 3.72 -5.13
CA ALA A 133 42.35 4.82 -5.31
C ALA A 133 41.16 4.76 -4.35
N ASP A 134 40.72 3.55 -3.99
CA ASP A 134 39.58 3.28 -3.09
C ASP A 134 40.03 3.14 -1.63
N LYS A 135 41.19 3.70 -1.27
CA LYS A 135 41.79 3.61 0.08
C LYS A 135 41.95 2.17 0.56
N PHE A 136 42.27 1.26 -0.36
CA PHE A 136 42.42 -0.17 -0.08
C PHE A 136 41.15 -0.80 0.53
N THR A 137 39.98 -0.26 0.15
CA THR A 137 38.68 -0.82 0.50
C THR A 137 38.14 -1.60 -0.69
N GLY A 138 37.92 -2.90 -0.51
CA GLY A 138 37.37 -3.75 -1.56
C GLY A 138 37.65 -5.23 -1.35
N LEU A 139 37.27 -6.02 -2.35
CA LEU A 139 37.48 -7.46 -2.41
C LEU A 139 38.59 -7.78 -3.43
N GLY A 140 39.69 -8.38 -3.00
CA GLY A 140 40.75 -8.87 -3.87
C GLY A 140 40.63 -10.37 -4.10
N VAL A 141 40.58 -10.79 -5.37
CA VAL A 141 40.56 -12.18 -5.80
C VAL A 141 41.87 -12.49 -6.53
N TYR A 142 42.66 -13.39 -5.98
CA TYR A 142 43.88 -13.91 -6.61
C TYR A 142 43.65 -15.35 -7.07
N LEU A 143 43.53 -15.57 -8.37
CA LEU A 143 43.44 -16.90 -8.97
C LEU A 143 44.84 -17.44 -9.30
N GLY A 144 45.37 -18.30 -8.42
CA GLY A 144 46.66 -18.95 -8.63
C GLY A 144 46.55 -20.27 -9.41
N ARG A 145 47.71 -20.94 -9.59
CA ARG A 145 47.74 -22.25 -10.24
C ARG A 145 46.98 -23.32 -9.48
N GLN A 146 47.16 -23.40 -8.16
CA GLN A 146 46.59 -24.46 -7.32
C GLN A 146 45.46 -23.96 -6.42
N THR A 147 45.48 -22.68 -6.06
CA THR A 147 44.57 -22.11 -5.05
C THR A 147 44.06 -20.76 -5.52
N THR A 148 42.86 -20.41 -5.04
CA THR A 148 42.27 -19.09 -5.21
C THR A 148 42.15 -18.45 -3.85
N THR A 149 42.78 -17.29 -3.68
CA THR A 149 42.74 -16.52 -2.42
C THR A 149 41.80 -15.35 -2.59
N VAL A 150 40.92 -15.15 -1.62
CA VAL A 150 39.95 -14.05 -1.61
C VAL A 150 40.11 -13.31 -0.29
N SER A 151 40.26 -12.00 -0.37
CA SER A 151 40.39 -11.12 0.79
C SER A 151 39.46 -9.93 0.65
N LEU A 152 38.78 -9.57 1.72
CA LEU A 152 37.96 -8.37 1.84
C LEU A 152 38.64 -7.45 2.84
N ALA A 153 38.93 -6.21 2.44
CA ALA A 153 39.51 -5.21 3.32
C ALA A 153 38.70 -3.92 3.32
N TYR A 154 38.73 -3.21 4.45
CA TYR A 154 38.19 -1.86 4.60
C TYR A 154 39.31 -0.95 5.11
N TYR A 155 39.58 0.14 4.39
CA TYR A 155 40.61 1.11 4.74
C TYR A 155 41.99 0.46 4.99
N GLY A 156 42.35 -0.56 4.20
CA GLY A 156 43.62 -1.27 4.34
C GLY A 156 43.69 -2.25 5.51
N VAL A 157 42.57 -2.56 6.15
CA VAL A 157 42.46 -3.58 7.21
C VAL A 157 41.67 -4.79 6.69
N PRO A 158 42.25 -6.01 6.68
CA PRO A 158 41.52 -7.22 6.30
C PRO A 158 40.36 -7.48 7.27
N ALA A 159 39.15 -7.62 6.73
CA ALA A 159 37.96 -8.05 7.46
C ALA A 159 37.68 -9.55 7.29
N LEU A 160 38.03 -10.11 6.13
CA LEU A 160 37.87 -11.52 5.81
C LEU A 160 38.97 -11.94 4.86
N SER A 161 39.59 -13.10 5.07
CA SER A 161 40.50 -13.72 4.13
C SER A 161 40.34 -15.24 4.16
N PHE A 162 40.32 -15.88 3.00
CA PHE A 162 40.29 -17.33 2.88
C PHE A 162 40.91 -17.79 1.55
N SER A 163 41.29 -19.06 1.46
CA SER A 163 41.65 -19.69 0.18
C SER A 163 40.93 -21.00 -0.09
N LEU A 164 40.65 -21.21 -1.37
CA LEU A 164 40.03 -22.41 -1.92
C LEU A 164 41.09 -23.29 -2.61
N PRO A 165 40.95 -24.63 -2.58
CA PRO A 165 41.84 -25.59 -3.25
C PRO A 165 41.53 -25.68 -4.75
N ILE A 166 41.17 -24.56 -5.35
CA ILE A 166 40.68 -24.45 -6.71
C ILE A 166 41.53 -23.36 -7.36
N GLY A 167 42.22 -23.69 -8.44
CA GLY A 167 43.04 -22.76 -9.22
C GLY A 167 42.99 -23.10 -10.70
N SER A 168 43.86 -22.50 -11.52
CA SER A 168 43.85 -22.76 -12.98
C SER A 168 44.14 -24.22 -13.33
N GLU A 169 44.87 -24.95 -12.50
CA GLU A 169 45.12 -26.39 -12.65
C GLU A 169 43.82 -27.21 -12.51
N TRP A 170 42.98 -26.84 -11.55
CA TRP A 170 41.67 -27.46 -11.37
C TRP A 170 40.74 -27.13 -12.54
N VAL A 171 40.77 -25.88 -13.03
CA VAL A 171 40.00 -25.46 -14.22
C VAL A 171 40.39 -26.30 -15.43
N LEU A 172 41.70 -26.48 -15.65
CA LEU A 172 42.24 -27.32 -16.72
C LEU A 172 41.79 -28.78 -16.59
N GLU A 173 41.83 -29.36 -15.39
CA GLU A 173 41.37 -30.72 -15.13
C GLU A 173 39.86 -30.88 -15.39
N GLN A 174 39.04 -29.94 -14.91
CA GLN A 174 37.59 -29.98 -15.13
C GLN A 174 37.23 -29.85 -16.61
N ALA A 175 37.83 -28.89 -17.31
CA ALA A 175 37.57 -28.70 -18.72
C ALA A 175 38.00 -29.93 -19.54
N THR A 176 39.16 -30.52 -19.22
CA THR A 176 39.63 -31.78 -19.84
C THR A 176 38.65 -32.93 -19.60
N ALA A 177 38.13 -33.05 -18.38
CA ALA A 177 37.17 -34.09 -18.02
C ALA A 177 35.82 -33.91 -18.74
N GLU A 178 35.39 -32.67 -18.94
CA GLU A 178 34.12 -32.32 -19.57
C GLU A 178 34.14 -32.46 -21.10
N CYS A 179 35.17 -31.92 -21.77
CA CYS A 179 35.29 -32.04 -23.24
C CYS A 179 35.91 -33.37 -23.70
N GLY A 180 36.59 -34.10 -22.80
CA GLY A 180 37.27 -35.36 -23.13
C GLY A 180 38.47 -35.22 -24.08
N ALA A 181 38.99 -33.99 -24.26
CA ALA A 181 40.18 -33.71 -25.07
C ALA A 181 41.49 -34.09 -24.34
N ALA A 182 42.62 -34.03 -25.06
CA ALA A 182 43.93 -34.20 -24.44
C ALA A 182 44.27 -32.98 -23.57
N ARG A 183 44.86 -33.22 -22.40
CA ARG A 183 45.20 -32.16 -21.44
C ARG A 183 46.11 -31.10 -22.04
N GLU A 184 47.07 -31.48 -22.90
CA GLU A 184 47.95 -30.53 -23.58
C GLU A 184 47.17 -29.59 -24.50
N THR A 185 46.14 -30.10 -25.20
CA THR A 185 45.30 -29.29 -26.10
C THR A 185 44.44 -28.30 -25.30
N VAL A 186 43.88 -28.73 -24.17
CA VAL A 186 43.11 -27.82 -23.30
C VAL A 186 44.02 -26.77 -22.66
N ALA A 187 45.25 -27.14 -22.29
CA ALA A 187 46.23 -26.21 -21.75
C ALA A 187 46.66 -25.16 -22.78
N GLU A 188 46.94 -25.58 -24.03
CA GLU A 188 47.24 -24.69 -25.15
C GLU A 188 46.09 -23.72 -25.43
N THR A 189 44.84 -24.23 -25.39
CA THR A 189 43.65 -23.39 -25.54
C THR A 189 43.51 -22.40 -24.38
N LEU A 190 43.79 -22.83 -23.15
CA LEU A 190 43.71 -21.98 -21.96
C LEU A 190 44.69 -20.79 -22.01
N GLU A 191 45.84 -20.92 -22.67
CA GLU A 191 46.82 -19.83 -22.80
C GLU A 191 46.33 -18.64 -23.66
N THR A 192 45.39 -18.89 -24.59
CA THR A 192 44.76 -17.85 -25.42
C THR A 192 43.29 -17.62 -25.08
N PHE A 193 42.74 -18.42 -24.17
CA PHE A 193 41.35 -18.38 -23.77
C PHE A 193 40.99 -17.08 -23.07
N ALA A 194 39.76 -16.65 -23.31
CA ALA A 194 39.11 -15.62 -22.54
C ALA A 194 37.62 -15.91 -22.45
N LEU A 195 37.02 -15.40 -21.40
CA LEU A 195 35.62 -15.59 -21.08
C LEU A 195 34.76 -14.64 -21.91
N ASP A 196 34.05 -15.22 -22.87
CA ASP A 196 33.12 -14.53 -23.75
C ASP A 196 31.76 -15.27 -23.75
N PRO A 197 30.61 -14.58 -23.58
CA PRO A 197 29.29 -15.21 -23.69
C PRO A 197 29.06 -15.96 -25.01
N ASP A 198 29.76 -15.58 -26.08
CA ASP A 198 29.59 -16.12 -27.44
C ASP A 198 30.59 -17.25 -27.77
N THR A 199 31.24 -17.79 -26.74
CA THR A 199 32.14 -18.94 -26.86
C THR A 199 31.39 -20.17 -27.42
N THR A 200 31.77 -20.63 -28.62
CA THR A 200 31.10 -21.75 -29.32
C THR A 200 31.91 -23.05 -29.41
N GLY A 201 33.19 -23.03 -29.07
CA GLY A 201 34.05 -24.21 -29.11
C GLY A 201 33.82 -25.14 -27.91
N GLU A 202 33.97 -26.45 -28.12
CA GLU A 202 33.67 -27.47 -27.09
C GLU A 202 34.66 -27.39 -25.90
N ILE A 203 35.93 -27.05 -26.17
CA ILE A 203 36.97 -26.89 -25.13
C ILE A 203 36.74 -25.57 -24.39
N GLU A 204 36.48 -24.51 -25.13
CA GLU A 204 36.28 -23.17 -24.61
C GLU A 204 35.00 -23.07 -23.78
N GLN A 205 33.93 -23.77 -24.18
CA GLN A 205 32.71 -23.89 -23.39
C GLN A 205 32.96 -24.66 -22.08
N ALA A 206 33.75 -25.75 -22.12
CA ALA A 206 34.14 -26.48 -20.92
C ALA A 206 35.02 -25.63 -19.99
N LEU A 207 35.93 -24.81 -20.54
CA LEU A 207 36.71 -23.84 -19.77
C LEU A 207 35.81 -22.77 -19.14
N ALA A 208 34.86 -22.20 -19.90
CA ALA A 208 33.92 -21.22 -19.39
C ALA A 208 33.08 -21.78 -18.22
N GLN A 209 32.61 -23.01 -18.37
CA GLN A 209 31.86 -23.71 -17.33
C GLN A 209 32.71 -24.04 -16.10
N ALA A 210 33.98 -24.40 -16.29
CA ALA A 210 34.92 -24.59 -15.19
C ALA A 210 35.18 -23.28 -14.43
N TYR A 211 35.38 -22.15 -15.12
CA TYR A 211 35.51 -20.83 -14.48
C TYR A 211 34.23 -20.41 -13.74
N ASP A 212 33.06 -20.67 -14.31
CA ASP A 212 31.77 -20.43 -13.65
C ASP A 212 31.66 -21.24 -12.34
N ALA A 213 32.14 -22.47 -12.33
CA ALA A 213 32.19 -23.31 -11.13
C ALA A 213 33.18 -22.77 -10.08
N VAL A 214 34.33 -22.23 -10.49
CA VAL A 214 35.25 -21.54 -9.55
C VAL A 214 34.55 -20.38 -8.86
N ILE A 215 33.85 -19.53 -9.63
CA ILE A 215 33.14 -18.37 -9.10
C ILE A 215 32.01 -18.80 -8.16
N ALA A 216 31.29 -19.87 -8.51
CA ALA A 216 30.28 -20.45 -7.64
C ALA A 216 30.87 -20.89 -6.29
N SER A 217 32.06 -21.53 -6.29
CA SER A 217 32.75 -21.90 -5.04
C SER A 217 33.23 -20.69 -4.23
N ILE A 218 33.69 -19.62 -4.89
CA ILE A 218 34.01 -18.36 -4.19
C ILE A 218 32.78 -17.78 -3.52
N LEU A 219 31.65 -17.72 -4.24
CA LEU A 219 30.40 -17.18 -3.71
C LEU A 219 29.85 -18.01 -2.55
N GLU A 220 29.92 -19.34 -2.63
CA GLU A 220 29.49 -20.23 -1.56
C GLU A 220 30.30 -19.97 -0.29
N GLU A 221 31.63 -19.93 -0.39
CA GLU A 221 32.52 -19.70 0.76
C GLU A 221 32.37 -18.28 1.32
N LEU A 222 32.19 -17.29 0.43
CA LEU A 222 31.99 -15.89 0.80
C LEU A 222 30.67 -15.70 1.54
N LEU A 223 29.57 -16.34 1.09
CA LEU A 223 28.28 -16.29 1.78
C LEU A 223 28.29 -17.03 3.13
N GLU A 224 29.12 -18.06 3.27
CA GLU A 224 29.27 -18.78 4.54
C GLU A 224 30.06 -17.97 5.59
N ARG A 225 31.01 -17.12 5.16
CA ARG A 225 31.87 -16.34 6.08
C ARG A 225 31.51 -14.87 6.24
N ALA A 226 30.83 -14.28 5.26
CA ALA A 226 30.38 -12.90 5.31
C ALA A 226 29.10 -12.79 6.14
N ASP A 227 29.22 -12.92 7.46
CA ASP A 227 28.12 -12.65 8.41
C ASP A 227 27.93 -11.13 8.64
N ASP A 228 26.78 -10.74 9.19
CA ASP A 228 26.38 -9.35 9.50
C ASP A 228 27.40 -8.56 10.38
N GLY A 229 28.36 -9.24 11.01
CA GLY A 229 29.43 -8.63 11.81
C GLY A 229 30.73 -8.32 11.06
N THR A 230 30.93 -8.91 9.88
CA THR A 230 32.19 -8.84 9.10
C THR A 230 32.14 -7.77 8.01
N VAL A 231 30.93 -7.33 7.64
CA VAL A 231 30.67 -6.43 6.52
C VAL A 231 29.89 -5.21 7.00
N GLN A 232 30.29 -4.01 6.59
CA GLN A 232 29.49 -2.81 6.82
C GLN A 232 28.28 -2.80 5.87
N GLU A 233 27.07 -2.85 6.43
CA GLU A 233 25.82 -2.73 5.65
C GLU A 233 25.84 -1.45 4.79
N SER A 234 25.42 -1.58 3.53
CA SER A 234 25.26 -0.47 2.57
C SER A 234 26.53 0.09 1.93
N VAL A 235 27.70 -0.56 2.07
CA VAL A 235 28.92 -0.15 1.35
C VAL A 235 28.98 -0.81 -0.02
N ALA A 236 29.26 -0.01 -1.07
CA ALA A 236 29.54 -0.52 -2.40
C ALA A 236 31.02 -0.92 -2.50
N VAL A 237 31.29 -2.22 -2.59
CA VAL A 237 32.64 -2.80 -2.53
C VAL A 237 33.17 -2.97 -3.96
N PRO A 238 34.29 -2.33 -4.36
CA PRO A 238 34.95 -2.65 -5.62
C PRO A 238 35.65 -4.01 -5.51
N VAL A 239 35.63 -4.78 -6.59
CA VAL A 239 36.31 -6.08 -6.68
C VAL A 239 37.51 -5.96 -7.60
N ALA A 240 38.65 -6.53 -7.24
CA ALA A 240 39.85 -6.61 -8.07
C ALA A 240 40.23 -8.07 -8.29
N VAL A 241 40.56 -8.42 -9.52
CA VAL A 241 40.85 -9.80 -9.95
C VAL A 241 42.24 -9.85 -10.58
N ALA A 242 43.06 -10.79 -10.11
CA ALA A 242 44.41 -10.99 -10.60
C ALA A 242 44.87 -12.44 -10.40
N GLY A 243 46.13 -12.72 -10.72
CA GLY A 243 46.79 -14.01 -10.57
C GLY A 243 47.07 -14.72 -11.90
N SER A 244 47.95 -15.71 -11.85
CA SER A 244 48.42 -16.46 -13.02
C SER A 244 47.32 -17.24 -13.75
N GLY A 245 46.20 -17.50 -13.08
CA GLY A 245 45.05 -18.19 -13.66
C GLY A 245 43.90 -17.28 -14.07
N ALA A 246 44.02 -15.97 -13.81
CA ALA A 246 43.01 -15.01 -14.22
C ALA A 246 43.07 -14.79 -15.74
N VAL A 247 41.95 -15.06 -16.41
CA VAL A 247 41.79 -14.87 -17.86
C VAL A 247 40.95 -13.64 -18.14
N ASP A 248 41.18 -13.04 -19.30
CA ASP A 248 40.40 -11.91 -19.79
C ASP A 248 38.89 -12.25 -19.82
N GLY A 249 38.04 -11.30 -19.42
CA GLY A 249 36.59 -11.47 -19.30
C GLY A 249 36.09 -12.10 -18.00
N LEU A 250 36.99 -12.55 -17.11
CA LEU A 250 36.63 -13.07 -15.79
C LEU A 250 35.93 -12.01 -14.92
N GLU A 251 36.27 -10.74 -15.12
CA GLU A 251 35.65 -9.59 -14.46
C GLU A 251 34.16 -9.47 -14.77
N PHE A 252 33.72 -9.79 -16.00
CA PHE A 252 32.31 -9.76 -16.36
C PHE A 252 31.55 -10.91 -15.73
N LEU A 253 32.16 -12.11 -15.71
CA LEU A 253 31.55 -13.29 -15.12
C LEU A 253 31.40 -13.13 -13.59
N ILE A 254 32.43 -12.61 -12.91
CA ILE A 254 32.36 -12.29 -11.48
C ILE A 254 31.31 -11.21 -11.23
N GLY A 255 31.31 -10.13 -12.02
CA GLY A 255 30.34 -9.04 -11.87
C GLY A 255 28.90 -9.55 -11.98
N GLY A 256 28.58 -10.28 -13.05
CA GLY A 256 27.23 -10.82 -13.25
C GLY A 256 26.81 -11.84 -12.18
N ARG A 257 27.72 -12.72 -11.74
CA ARG A 257 27.41 -13.74 -10.73
C ARG A 257 27.26 -13.16 -9.33
N PHE A 258 28.12 -12.22 -8.96
CA PHE A 258 28.04 -11.62 -7.64
C PHE A 258 26.86 -10.64 -7.52
N ASP A 259 26.52 -9.89 -8.57
CA ASP A 259 25.32 -9.03 -8.58
C ASP A 259 24.02 -9.84 -8.46
N ALA A 260 24.01 -11.07 -8.98
CA ALA A 260 22.88 -11.99 -8.86
C ALA A 260 22.83 -12.73 -7.50
N ALA A 261 23.91 -12.70 -6.72
CA ALA A 261 24.02 -13.41 -5.45
C ALA A 261 23.48 -12.55 -4.28
N PRO A 262 22.92 -13.16 -3.22
CA PRO A 262 22.41 -12.44 -2.06
C PRO A 262 23.53 -12.03 -1.09
N LEU A 263 24.55 -11.33 -1.58
CA LEU A 263 25.66 -10.86 -0.75
C LEU A 263 25.22 -9.74 0.21
N PRO A 264 25.82 -9.62 1.40
CA PRO A 264 25.48 -8.58 2.39
C PRO A 264 25.98 -7.17 2.01
N PHE A 265 26.67 -7.05 0.88
CA PHE A 265 27.16 -5.79 0.32
C PHE A 265 26.88 -5.73 -1.19
N SER A 266 26.78 -4.51 -1.73
CA SER A 266 26.66 -4.31 -3.18
C SER A 266 28.03 -4.18 -3.81
N ILE A 267 28.16 -4.58 -5.06
CA ILE A 267 29.43 -4.46 -5.79
C ILE A 267 29.39 -3.21 -6.64
N ARG A 268 30.46 -2.40 -6.55
CA ARG A 268 30.58 -1.18 -7.34
C ARG A 268 30.99 -1.49 -8.79
N GLY A 269 31.76 -2.54 -8.97
CA GLY A 269 32.33 -2.98 -10.24
C GLY A 269 33.51 -3.90 -10.00
N VAL A 270 33.89 -4.64 -11.04
CA VAL A 270 35.02 -5.57 -11.02
C VAL A 270 36.13 -5.02 -11.91
N ARG A 271 37.36 -4.99 -11.40
CA ARG A 271 38.56 -4.56 -12.11
C ARG A 271 39.45 -5.76 -12.38
N PHE A 272 39.82 -5.93 -13.64
CA PHE A 272 40.85 -6.87 -14.05
C PHE A 272 42.22 -6.19 -13.99
N ALA A 273 43.19 -6.79 -13.32
CA ALA A 273 44.52 -6.21 -13.18
C ALA A 273 45.27 -6.16 -14.53
N GLU A 274 45.90 -5.03 -14.87
CA GLU A 274 46.64 -4.84 -16.14
C GLU A 274 47.76 -5.88 -16.36
N ALA A 275 48.43 -6.28 -15.27
CA ALA A 275 49.39 -7.39 -15.27
C ALA A 275 49.00 -8.35 -14.14
N PRO A 276 48.08 -9.30 -14.40
CA PRO A 276 47.43 -10.07 -13.34
C PRO A 276 48.43 -10.96 -12.58
N THR A 277 49.41 -11.52 -13.26
CA THR A 277 50.46 -12.36 -12.66
C THR A 277 51.42 -11.58 -11.76
N GLU A 278 51.56 -10.27 -11.95
CA GLU A 278 52.47 -9.41 -11.19
C GLU A 278 51.75 -8.64 -10.06
N SER A 279 50.42 -8.68 -10.02
CA SER A 279 49.63 -7.84 -9.11
C SER A 279 49.94 -8.11 -7.63
N ALA A 280 50.09 -9.38 -7.25
CA ALA A 280 50.41 -9.75 -5.86
C ALA A 280 51.78 -9.21 -5.41
N VAL A 281 52.82 -9.30 -6.24
CA VAL A 281 54.16 -8.83 -5.86
C VAL A 281 54.23 -7.30 -5.78
N ARG A 282 53.53 -6.59 -6.70
CA ARG A 282 53.43 -5.13 -6.64
C ARG A 282 52.66 -4.67 -5.41
N GLY A 283 51.54 -5.33 -5.12
CA GLY A 283 50.74 -5.11 -3.94
C GLY A 283 51.51 -5.31 -2.64
N ALA A 284 52.31 -6.37 -2.56
CA ALA A 284 53.20 -6.61 -1.43
C ALA A 284 54.23 -5.49 -1.26
N ALA A 285 54.83 -4.99 -2.35
CA ALA A 285 55.76 -3.86 -2.26
C ALA A 285 55.08 -2.57 -1.78
N THR A 286 53.85 -2.31 -2.24
CA THR A 286 53.03 -1.17 -1.78
C THR A 286 52.64 -1.30 -0.31
N ALA A 287 52.24 -2.49 0.14
CA ALA A 287 51.95 -2.77 1.55
C ALA A 287 53.19 -2.55 2.45
N ALA A 288 54.37 -2.96 1.98
CA ALA A 288 55.63 -2.70 2.68
C ALA A 288 55.95 -1.20 2.76
N ALA A 289 55.60 -0.43 1.73
CA ALA A 289 55.81 1.02 1.70
C ALA A 289 54.83 1.77 2.62
N ASP A 290 53.59 1.28 2.76
CA ASP A 290 52.56 1.84 3.64
C ASP A 290 52.78 1.45 5.12
N GLY A 291 53.70 0.52 5.39
CA GLY A 291 54.08 0.12 6.75
C GLY A 291 53.05 -0.79 7.40
N VAL A 292 52.45 -1.69 6.63
CA VAL A 292 51.48 -2.68 7.14
C VAL A 292 52.14 -3.54 8.22
N ASP A 293 51.60 -3.42 9.44
CA ASP A 293 52.04 -4.16 10.63
C ASP A 293 50.90 -5.10 11.04
N GLY A 294 50.80 -6.22 10.32
CA GLY A 294 49.73 -7.19 10.52
C GLY A 294 50.19 -8.57 10.08
N THR A 295 50.48 -9.44 11.06
CA THR A 295 50.56 -10.87 10.78
C THR A 295 49.13 -11.39 10.71
N ILE A 296 48.75 -12.00 9.60
CA ILE A 296 47.46 -12.68 9.48
C ILE A 296 47.46 -13.87 10.46
N GLU A 297 46.68 -13.79 11.52
CA GLU A 297 46.30 -14.97 12.32
C GLU A 297 45.27 -15.75 11.49
N TRP A 298 45.71 -16.83 10.87
CA TRP A 298 44.83 -17.78 10.19
C TRP A 298 43.97 -18.46 11.25
N ASP A 299 42.66 -18.20 11.26
CA ASP A 299 41.73 -18.91 12.14
C ASP A 299 41.87 -20.42 11.90
N GLU A 300 42.31 -21.15 12.92
CA GLU A 300 42.33 -22.61 12.91
C GLU A 300 40.90 -23.11 12.65
N LEU A 301 40.69 -23.80 11.52
CA LEU A 301 39.47 -24.54 11.20
C LEU A 301 39.06 -25.45 12.37
N GLU A 302 38.13 -24.97 13.21
CA GLU A 302 37.62 -25.71 14.36
C GLU A 302 36.84 -26.95 13.91
N THR A 303 37.38 -28.12 14.27
CA THR A 303 36.58 -29.32 14.45
C THR A 303 35.75 -29.17 15.74
N THR A 304 34.43 -29.23 15.61
CA THR A 304 33.44 -29.14 16.70
C THR A 304 33.75 -29.93 17.99
N ALA A 305 33.43 -29.28 19.13
CA ALA A 305 33.24 -29.77 20.53
C ALA A 305 34.54 -30.00 21.35
N GLU A 306 34.77 -29.41 22.53
CA GLU A 306 33.95 -29.02 23.70
C GLU A 306 34.64 -27.86 24.49
N PRO A 307 33.94 -27.16 25.42
CA PRO A 307 34.51 -26.02 26.15
C PRO A 307 35.39 -26.51 27.31
N ASP A 308 36.55 -25.88 27.52
CA ASP A 308 36.95 -25.36 28.83
C ASP A 308 38.37 -24.76 28.86
N THR A 309 38.49 -23.78 29.75
CA THR A 309 39.65 -23.35 30.55
C THR A 309 40.64 -22.29 30.04
N GLU A 310 40.57 -21.16 30.76
CA GLU A 310 41.56 -20.12 31.02
C GLU A 310 43.04 -20.55 30.95
N SER A 311 43.87 -19.68 30.35
CA SER A 311 45.12 -19.15 30.93
C SER A 311 45.66 -18.05 30.02
N THR A 312 45.54 -16.78 30.38
CA THR A 312 46.49 -15.96 31.16
C THR A 312 47.93 -15.88 30.65
N ASN A 313 48.34 -14.62 30.45
CA ASN A 313 49.70 -14.03 30.49
C ASN A 313 50.47 -14.03 29.15
N SER A 314 51.13 -12.95 28.72
CA SER A 314 51.47 -11.69 29.41
C SER A 314 52.24 -10.71 28.49
N SER A 315 51.95 -9.41 28.67
CA SER A 315 52.89 -8.24 28.77
C SER A 315 53.88 -7.97 27.62
N ALA A 316 54.16 -6.72 27.21
CA ALA A 316 54.39 -5.56 28.06
C ALA A 316 54.43 -4.21 27.29
N SER A 317 54.00 -3.15 28.00
CA SER A 317 54.65 -1.83 28.17
C SER A 317 54.90 -0.93 26.95
N GLY A 318 54.49 0.35 26.90
CA GLY A 318 53.94 1.24 27.92
C GLY A 318 54.03 2.69 27.44
N GLY A 319 53.25 3.60 28.03
CA GLY A 319 53.34 5.03 27.78
C GLY A 319 52.13 5.82 28.26
N ASP A 320 52.19 6.29 29.50
CA ASP A 320 51.20 7.12 30.18
C ASP A 320 50.87 8.43 29.44
N THR A 321 49.61 8.87 29.47
CA THR A 321 49.25 10.20 30.03
C THR A 321 47.73 10.35 30.21
N GLU A 322 47.35 10.66 31.44
CA GLU A 322 46.00 10.98 31.89
C GLU A 322 45.45 12.27 31.25
N THR A 323 44.16 12.28 30.88
CA THR A 323 43.26 13.37 31.28
C THR A 323 41.80 12.94 31.19
N ALA A 324 41.22 12.66 32.35
CA ALA A 324 39.77 12.59 32.54
C ALA A 324 39.21 14.00 32.76
N LEU A 325 38.14 14.36 32.05
CA LEU A 325 37.19 15.39 32.48
C LEU A 325 35.77 14.93 32.17
N THR A 326 35.11 14.43 33.20
CA THR A 326 33.66 14.35 33.30
C THR A 326 33.13 15.68 33.83
N PHE A 327 32.06 16.19 33.21
CA PHE A 327 31.11 17.10 33.85
C PHE A 327 29.70 16.69 33.44
N ASP A 328 29.01 16.12 34.43
CA ASP A 328 27.56 15.97 34.54
C ASP A 328 26.99 17.33 35.03
N ASP A 329 26.03 17.91 34.29
CA ASP A 329 24.98 18.74 34.89
C ASP A 329 23.78 18.80 33.94
N GLY A 330 22.62 18.37 34.44
CA GLY A 330 21.42 18.14 33.66
C GLY A 330 20.46 19.32 33.57
N ALA A 331 19.55 19.25 32.61
CA ALA A 331 18.20 19.80 32.71
C ALA A 331 17.33 19.20 31.59
N ALA A 332 16.60 18.14 31.92
CA ALA A 332 15.54 17.61 31.08
C ALA A 332 14.36 18.61 31.06
N THR A 333 14.27 19.40 29.99
CA THR A 333 13.00 19.96 29.52
C THR A 333 12.48 19.04 28.44
N ALA A 334 11.30 18.48 28.65
CA ALA A 334 10.60 17.63 27.69
C ALA A 334 10.43 18.38 26.36
N ALA A 335 11.32 18.10 25.41
CA ALA A 335 11.20 18.54 24.04
C ALA A 335 10.21 17.63 23.31
N ASP A 336 9.31 18.26 22.58
CA ASP A 336 8.36 17.64 21.68
C ASP A 336 9.12 16.72 20.70
N PRO A 337 8.67 15.48 20.45
CA PRO A 337 9.32 14.58 19.48
C PRO A 337 9.43 15.19 18.07
N SER A 338 8.63 16.23 17.77
CA SER A 338 8.68 16.96 16.50
C SER A 338 9.91 17.85 16.36
N ASP A 339 10.36 18.52 17.44
CA ASP A 339 11.55 19.39 17.39
C ASP A 339 12.83 18.56 17.26
N LYS A 340 12.90 17.39 17.91
CA LYS A 340 14.02 16.45 17.76
C LYS A 340 14.12 15.92 16.33
N ALA A 341 12.98 15.58 15.71
CA ALA A 341 12.97 15.12 14.32
C ALA A 341 13.39 16.22 13.34
N ILE A 342 13.13 17.48 13.65
CA ILE A 342 13.58 18.63 12.85
C ILE A 342 15.08 18.85 13.03
N ASP A 343 15.60 18.80 14.26
CA ASP A 343 17.04 18.90 14.54
C ASP A 343 17.82 17.75 13.89
N ASP A 344 17.33 16.50 14.01
CA ASP A 344 17.94 15.33 13.35
C ASP A 344 17.93 15.47 11.81
N LEU A 345 16.96 16.17 11.22
CA LEU A 345 16.87 16.42 9.78
C LEU A 345 17.82 17.55 9.35
N PHE A 346 18.02 18.57 10.19
CA PHE A 346 19.01 19.62 9.95
C PHE A 346 20.44 19.11 10.12
N ASP A 347 20.70 18.24 11.09
CA ASP A 347 22.00 17.57 11.23
C ASP A 347 22.26 16.68 10.01
N ARG A 348 21.29 15.87 9.59
CA ARG A 348 21.41 15.03 8.38
C ARG A 348 21.52 15.84 7.08
N LEU A 349 20.94 17.04 7.00
CA LEU A 349 21.12 17.96 5.88
C LEU A 349 22.51 18.60 5.91
N GLY A 350 23.02 18.96 7.08
CA GLY A 350 24.38 19.47 7.26
C GLY A 350 25.44 18.43 6.88
N ASP A 351 25.23 17.18 7.29
CA ASP A 351 26.08 16.05 6.90
C ASP A 351 26.02 15.80 5.39
N ARG A 352 24.83 15.91 4.78
CA ARG A 352 24.67 15.77 3.32
C ARG A 352 25.32 16.91 2.54
N ASP A 353 25.21 18.16 3.03
CA ASP A 353 25.86 19.30 2.40
C ASP A 353 27.39 19.17 2.50
N ALA A 354 27.92 18.66 3.62
CA ALA A 354 29.35 18.36 3.74
C ALA A 354 29.80 17.22 2.80
N GLU A 355 28.98 16.19 2.64
CA GLU A 355 29.21 15.09 1.68
C GLU A 355 29.17 15.59 0.22
N LEU A 356 28.24 16.48 -0.11
CA LEU A 356 28.15 17.09 -1.44
C LEU A 356 29.32 18.02 -1.75
N GLU A 357 29.83 18.75 -0.75
CA GLU A 357 31.03 19.58 -0.90
C GLU A 357 32.27 18.68 -1.12
N ALA A 358 32.40 17.59 -0.36
CA ALA A 358 33.49 16.62 -0.54
C ALA A 358 33.45 15.94 -1.92
N LEU A 359 32.27 15.52 -2.39
CA LEU A 359 32.10 14.96 -3.73
C LEU A 359 32.41 15.97 -4.83
N ARG A 360 32.14 17.25 -4.61
CA ARG A 360 32.48 18.32 -5.55
C ARG A 360 33.99 18.52 -5.63
N ASP A 361 34.67 18.52 -4.48
CA ASP A 361 36.13 18.62 -4.41
C ASP A 361 36.80 17.39 -5.07
N ASP A 362 36.24 16.19 -4.85
CA ASP A 362 36.70 14.96 -5.50
C ASP A 362 36.50 15.01 -7.01
N LEU A 363 35.36 15.53 -7.49
CA LEU A 363 35.10 15.69 -8.94
C LEU A 363 36.07 16.71 -9.57
N GLU A 364 36.37 17.81 -8.89
CA GLU A 364 37.33 18.82 -9.37
C GLU A 364 38.76 18.28 -9.38
N SER A 365 39.11 17.43 -8.42
CA SER A 365 40.38 16.69 -8.39
C SER A 365 40.49 15.69 -9.56
N VAL A 366 39.42 14.94 -9.84
CA VAL A 366 39.37 13.99 -10.96
C VAL A 366 39.45 14.71 -12.31
N ASP A 367 38.74 15.83 -12.48
CA ASP A 367 38.81 16.66 -13.70
C ASP A 367 40.22 17.23 -13.93
N SER A 368 40.86 17.68 -12.84
CA SER A 368 42.26 18.14 -12.87
C SER A 368 43.24 17.01 -13.22
N SER A 369 43.01 15.82 -12.68
CA SER A 369 43.82 14.63 -12.96
C SER A 369 43.67 14.18 -14.42
N LEU A 370 42.44 14.11 -14.93
CA LEU A 370 42.14 13.78 -16.33
C LEU A 370 42.72 14.81 -17.30
N THR A 371 42.66 16.09 -16.97
CA THR A 371 43.27 17.15 -17.79
C THR A 371 44.79 16.97 -17.84
N THR A 372 45.42 16.67 -16.71
CA THR A 372 46.88 16.44 -16.63
C THR A 372 47.30 15.19 -17.40
N THR A 373 46.52 14.09 -17.31
CA THR A 373 46.83 12.87 -18.07
C THR A 373 46.61 13.06 -19.57
N LEU A 374 45.60 13.82 -19.98
CA LEU A 374 45.34 14.11 -21.39
C LEU A 374 46.40 15.02 -22.00
N GLU A 375 46.87 16.04 -21.28
CA GLU A 375 48.04 16.83 -21.68
C GLU A 375 49.30 15.96 -21.78
N GLY A 376 49.55 15.09 -20.80
CA GLY A 376 50.68 14.16 -20.81
C GLY A 376 50.63 13.13 -21.94
N LEU A 377 49.44 12.64 -22.30
CA LEU A 377 49.25 11.75 -23.46
C LEU A 377 49.44 12.50 -24.77
N SER A 378 48.92 13.73 -24.89
CA SER A 378 49.15 14.57 -26.07
C SER A 378 50.63 14.86 -26.30
N ASP A 379 51.37 15.17 -25.23
CA ASP A 379 52.83 15.39 -25.30
C ASP A 379 53.59 14.12 -25.68
N ARG A 380 53.17 12.96 -25.14
CA ARG A 380 53.74 11.65 -25.51
C ARG A 380 53.45 11.29 -26.96
N THR A 381 52.24 11.54 -27.45
CA THR A 381 51.89 11.32 -28.87
C THR A 381 52.72 12.22 -29.78
N ALA A 382 52.86 13.51 -29.46
CA ALA A 382 53.70 14.42 -30.23
C ALA A 382 55.18 14.01 -30.21
N ALA A 383 55.69 13.49 -29.09
CA ALA A 383 57.04 12.96 -28.98
C ALA A 383 57.24 11.69 -29.84
N VAL A 384 56.29 10.75 -29.80
CA VAL A 384 56.33 9.53 -30.62
C VAL A 384 56.21 9.86 -32.11
N GLU A 385 55.36 10.80 -32.49
CA GLU A 385 55.27 11.27 -33.88
C GLU A 385 56.60 11.89 -34.36
N ALA A 386 57.26 12.68 -33.51
CA ALA A 386 58.58 13.25 -33.82
C ALA A 386 59.67 12.18 -33.93
N GLU A 387 59.70 11.19 -33.03
CA GLU A 387 60.63 10.06 -33.12
C GLU A 387 60.35 9.17 -34.34
N LEU A 388 59.07 8.99 -34.72
CA LEU A 388 58.68 8.28 -35.93
C LEU A 388 59.10 9.04 -37.20
N GLU A 389 58.98 10.37 -37.23
CA GLU A 389 59.43 11.19 -38.35
C GLU A 389 60.96 11.24 -38.44
N GLU A 390 61.67 11.27 -37.30
CA GLU A 390 63.14 11.19 -37.25
C GLU A 390 63.64 9.81 -37.72
N THR A 391 63.02 8.72 -37.26
CA THR A 391 63.35 7.36 -37.71
C THR A 391 62.97 7.13 -39.16
N ALA A 392 61.85 7.66 -39.65
CA ALA A 392 61.49 7.62 -41.08
C ALA A 392 62.47 8.43 -41.94
N SER A 393 62.97 9.58 -41.45
CA SER A 393 63.99 10.37 -42.15
C SER A 393 65.38 9.71 -42.17
N THR A 394 65.67 8.88 -41.16
CA THR A 394 66.93 8.13 -41.04
C THR A 394 66.87 6.80 -41.80
N ALA A 395 65.69 6.16 -41.89
CA ALA A 395 65.47 4.91 -42.61
C ALA A 395 65.22 5.09 -44.12
N ALA A 396 64.99 6.32 -44.59
CA ALA A 396 64.78 6.65 -46.01
C ALA A 396 66.02 7.31 -46.64
N SER A 397 67.21 6.76 -46.42
CA SER A 397 68.41 7.20 -47.12
C SER A 397 68.46 6.58 -48.52
N GLU A 398 67.58 7.03 -49.43
CA GLU A 398 67.81 6.94 -50.88
C GLU A 398 69.23 7.44 -51.22
N THR A 399 69.78 8.36 -50.43
CA THR A 399 71.16 8.82 -50.58
C THR A 399 72.20 7.77 -50.21
N GLU A 400 71.97 6.93 -49.18
CA GLU A 400 72.89 5.85 -48.82
C GLU A 400 72.74 4.65 -49.76
N LEU A 401 71.51 4.35 -50.22
CA LEU A 401 71.30 3.32 -51.25
C LEU A 401 71.92 3.73 -52.59
N ASN A 402 71.75 4.98 -53.03
CA ASN A 402 72.42 5.48 -54.24
C ASN A 402 73.95 5.55 -54.05
N ALA A 403 74.44 5.92 -52.87
CA ALA A 403 75.87 5.89 -52.58
C ALA A 403 76.44 4.47 -52.57
N LEU A 404 75.68 3.50 -52.06
CA LEU A 404 76.06 2.09 -52.08
C LEU A 404 75.99 1.51 -53.50
N GLU A 405 75.01 1.91 -54.31
CA GLU A 405 74.94 1.55 -55.73
C GLU A 405 76.12 2.14 -56.52
N ASP A 406 76.49 3.39 -56.26
CA ASP A 406 77.67 4.04 -56.85
C ASP A 406 78.98 3.36 -56.40
N GLU A 407 79.07 2.93 -55.14
CA GLU A 407 80.23 2.22 -54.59
C GLU A 407 80.35 0.80 -55.14
N VAL A 408 79.23 0.09 -55.29
CA VAL A 408 79.17 -1.21 -55.97
C VAL A 408 79.58 -1.07 -57.44
N SER A 409 79.06 -0.07 -58.14
CA SER A 409 79.45 0.19 -59.53
C SER A 409 80.95 0.52 -59.65
N THR A 410 81.49 1.30 -58.73
CA THR A 410 82.93 1.61 -58.67
C THR A 410 83.75 0.36 -58.39
N LEU A 411 83.26 -0.53 -57.52
CA LEU A 411 83.92 -1.79 -57.19
C LEU A 411 83.89 -2.78 -58.35
N GLU A 412 82.79 -2.85 -59.10
CA GLU A 412 82.68 -3.63 -60.33
C GLU A 412 83.70 -3.15 -61.37
N GLU A 413 83.80 -1.84 -61.62
CA GLU A 413 84.81 -1.32 -62.53
C GLU A 413 86.26 -1.55 -62.03
N ALA A 414 86.46 -1.63 -60.71
CA ALA A 414 87.76 -1.95 -60.14
C ALA A 414 88.11 -3.44 -60.29
N LEU A 415 87.10 -4.32 -60.18
CA LEU A 415 87.20 -5.75 -60.44
C LEU A 415 87.54 -6.03 -61.90
N ASP A 416 86.85 -5.39 -62.84
CA ASP A 416 87.15 -5.52 -64.28
C ASP A 416 88.58 -5.07 -64.59
N ARG A 417 89.01 -3.93 -64.03
CA ARG A 417 90.40 -3.47 -64.20
C ARG A 417 91.40 -4.41 -63.57
N LEU A 418 91.07 -5.03 -62.44
CA LEU A 418 91.93 -6.01 -61.78
C LEU A 418 92.01 -7.29 -62.62
N GLU A 419 90.91 -7.73 -63.21
CA GLU A 419 90.86 -8.88 -64.12
C GLU A 419 91.73 -8.63 -65.36
N ASP A 420 91.58 -7.47 -65.99
CA ASP A 420 92.43 -7.03 -67.11
C ASP A 420 93.93 -6.96 -66.73
N ASP A 421 94.24 -6.41 -65.54
CA ASP A 421 95.61 -6.34 -65.03
C ASP A 421 96.15 -7.75 -64.73
N LEU A 422 95.34 -8.66 -64.21
CA LEU A 422 95.72 -10.02 -63.88
C LEU A 422 95.95 -10.83 -65.16
N GLU A 423 95.10 -10.68 -66.17
CA GLU A 423 95.28 -11.26 -67.50
C GLU A 423 96.56 -10.72 -68.16
N SER A 424 96.76 -9.40 -68.15
CA SER A 424 97.98 -8.77 -68.67
C SER A 424 99.23 -9.23 -67.94
N ARG A 425 99.14 -9.42 -66.62
CA ARG A 425 100.23 -9.90 -65.77
C ARG A 425 100.49 -11.39 -66.00
N GLN A 426 99.46 -12.18 -66.27
CA GLN A 426 99.57 -13.59 -66.65
C GLN A 426 100.23 -13.72 -68.02
N GLU A 427 99.82 -12.94 -69.03
CA GLU A 427 100.48 -12.90 -70.34
C GLU A 427 101.96 -12.47 -70.21
N ALA A 428 102.23 -11.45 -69.39
CA ALA A 428 103.59 -11.03 -69.09
C ALA A 428 104.37 -12.11 -68.36
N HIS A 429 103.74 -12.87 -67.45
CA HIS A 429 104.35 -13.99 -66.76
C HIS A 429 104.62 -15.17 -67.70
N GLU A 430 103.70 -15.50 -68.61
CA GLU A 430 103.90 -16.54 -69.62
C GLU A 430 105.02 -16.16 -70.59
N ALA A 431 105.07 -14.91 -71.03
CA ALA A 431 106.18 -14.39 -71.82
C ALA A 431 107.50 -14.40 -71.03
N HIS A 432 107.47 -14.07 -69.73
CA HIS A 432 108.64 -14.11 -68.88
C HIS A 432 109.10 -15.54 -68.61
N VAL A 433 108.19 -16.48 -68.38
CA VAL A 433 108.45 -17.91 -68.19
C VAL A 433 109.01 -18.51 -69.47
N GLY A 434 108.45 -18.20 -70.64
CA GLY A 434 109.01 -18.61 -71.93
C GLY A 434 110.43 -18.05 -72.16
N ALA A 435 110.64 -16.76 -71.84
CA ALA A 435 111.97 -16.15 -71.92
C ALA A 435 112.94 -16.71 -70.87
N VAL A 436 112.47 -17.10 -69.69
CA VAL A 436 113.26 -17.77 -68.65
C VAL A 436 113.56 -19.20 -69.08
N ASP A 437 112.65 -19.94 -69.71
CA ASP A 437 112.87 -21.31 -70.20
C ASP A 437 113.89 -21.33 -71.35
N ASP A 438 113.78 -20.39 -72.29
CA ASP A 438 114.78 -20.17 -73.35
C ASP A 438 116.15 -19.79 -72.76
N ARG A 439 116.15 -18.94 -71.73
CA ARG A 439 117.38 -18.50 -71.05
C ARG A 439 117.96 -19.60 -70.16
N LEU A 440 117.13 -20.44 -69.53
CA LEU A 440 117.48 -21.61 -68.73
C LEU A 440 118.10 -22.71 -69.63
N ALA A 441 117.55 -22.90 -70.83
CA ALA A 441 118.14 -23.77 -71.85
C ALA A 441 119.51 -23.26 -72.36
N GLU A 442 119.76 -21.95 -72.30
CA GLU A 442 121.03 -21.32 -72.70
C GLU A 442 122.04 -21.15 -71.53
N THR A 443 121.60 -21.07 -70.28
CA THR A 443 122.46 -20.79 -69.11
C THR A 443 122.59 -21.91 -68.10
N VAL A 444 121.78 -22.98 -68.09
CA VAL A 444 121.93 -24.04 -67.07
C VAL A 444 123.16 -24.90 -67.35
N THR A 445 124.22 -24.59 -66.62
CA THR A 445 125.27 -25.54 -66.32
C THR A 445 124.94 -26.26 -65.02
N THR A 446 125.51 -27.45 -64.79
CA THR A 446 125.22 -28.29 -63.62
C THR A 446 125.45 -27.56 -62.29
N ASP A 447 126.33 -26.55 -62.26
CA ASP A 447 126.61 -25.70 -61.09
C ASP A 447 125.44 -24.74 -60.73
N ASP A 448 124.63 -24.31 -61.72
CA ASP A 448 123.45 -23.47 -61.47
C ASP A 448 122.31 -24.28 -60.84
N LEU A 449 122.21 -25.59 -61.16
CA LEU A 449 121.27 -26.51 -60.52
C LEU A 449 121.61 -26.76 -59.06
N GLU A 450 122.89 -26.94 -58.72
CA GLU A 450 123.35 -27.14 -57.34
C GLU A 450 123.09 -25.88 -56.47
N THR A 451 123.29 -24.69 -57.04
CA THR A 451 122.96 -23.42 -56.37
C THR A 451 121.45 -23.23 -56.18
N LEU A 452 120.64 -23.69 -57.13
CA LEU A 452 119.17 -23.63 -57.04
C LEU A 452 118.65 -24.65 -56.03
N GLU A 453 119.30 -25.81 -55.91
CA GLU A 453 119.02 -26.86 -54.92
C GLU A 453 119.37 -26.37 -53.50
N ASP A 454 120.50 -25.67 -53.32
CA ASP A 454 120.85 -25.01 -52.05
C ASP A 454 119.85 -23.90 -51.69
N ARG A 455 119.39 -23.09 -52.67
CA ARG A 455 118.36 -22.07 -52.43
C ARG A 455 116.98 -22.67 -52.19
N LEU A 456 116.67 -23.83 -52.78
CA LEU A 456 115.45 -24.59 -52.49
C LEU A 456 115.50 -25.19 -51.10
N ALA A 457 116.67 -25.65 -50.64
CA ALA A 457 116.88 -26.11 -49.28
C ALA A 457 116.77 -24.96 -48.26
N ASP A 458 117.34 -23.79 -48.56
CA ASP A 458 117.17 -22.58 -47.73
C ASP A 458 115.71 -22.12 -47.73
N LEU A 459 115.02 -22.13 -48.88
CA LEU A 459 113.62 -21.76 -48.96
C LEU A 459 112.71 -22.78 -48.26
N ALA A 460 113.00 -24.08 -48.34
CA ALA A 460 112.33 -25.12 -47.57
C ALA A 460 112.64 -25.08 -46.07
N GLN A 461 113.72 -24.41 -45.67
CA GLN A 461 114.04 -24.13 -44.27
C GLN A 461 113.43 -22.80 -43.78
N THR A 462 113.09 -21.89 -44.69
CA THR A 462 112.43 -20.60 -44.38
C THR A 462 110.91 -20.71 -44.45
N VAL A 463 110.40 -21.60 -45.31
CA VAL A 463 109.07 -22.21 -45.21
C VAL A 463 109.18 -23.18 -44.04
N ASP A 464 109.10 -22.61 -42.85
CA ASP A 464 109.03 -23.36 -41.61
C ASP A 464 107.71 -24.13 -41.65
N ASP A 465 107.76 -25.38 -42.15
CA ASP A 465 106.59 -26.26 -42.34
C ASP A 465 105.79 -26.37 -41.04
N ASP A 466 106.47 -26.29 -39.89
CA ASP A 466 105.84 -26.29 -38.58
C ASP A 466 104.96 -25.03 -38.38
N THR A 467 105.40 -23.85 -38.83
CA THR A 467 104.62 -22.60 -38.70
C THR A 467 103.41 -22.59 -39.64
N LEU A 468 103.56 -23.08 -40.88
CA LEU A 468 102.43 -23.18 -41.81
C LEU A 468 101.44 -24.25 -41.35
N THR A 469 101.93 -25.38 -40.83
CA THR A 469 101.08 -26.43 -40.27
C THR A 469 100.28 -25.89 -39.10
N GLU A 470 100.90 -25.16 -38.17
CA GLU A 470 100.21 -24.55 -37.03
C GLU A 470 99.15 -23.53 -37.49
N THR A 471 99.43 -22.72 -38.52
CA THR A 471 98.41 -21.80 -39.07
C THR A 471 97.26 -22.51 -39.77
N VAL A 472 97.51 -23.63 -40.45
CA VAL A 472 96.48 -24.43 -41.10
C VAL A 472 95.61 -25.13 -40.06
N GLU A 473 96.23 -25.73 -39.04
CA GLU A 473 95.51 -26.33 -37.89
C GLU A 473 94.64 -25.27 -37.20
N THR A 474 95.17 -24.06 -36.98
CA THR A 474 94.38 -22.96 -36.39
C THR A 474 93.22 -22.54 -37.30
N LEU A 475 93.43 -22.46 -38.62
CA LEU A 475 92.36 -22.13 -39.57
C LEU A 475 91.29 -23.22 -39.65
N GLU A 476 91.69 -24.49 -39.53
CA GLU A 476 90.78 -25.64 -39.49
C GLU A 476 89.92 -25.60 -38.22
N ASP A 477 90.52 -25.32 -37.06
CA ASP A 477 89.80 -25.14 -35.79
C ASP A 477 88.85 -23.93 -35.84
N ASP A 478 89.28 -22.81 -36.43
CA ASP A 478 88.46 -21.62 -36.62
C ASP A 478 87.28 -21.90 -37.56
N LEU A 479 87.50 -22.62 -38.67
CA LEU A 479 86.45 -23.04 -39.60
C LEU A 479 85.43 -23.98 -38.92
N GLU A 480 85.90 -24.93 -38.13
CA GLU A 480 85.03 -25.84 -37.40
C GLU A 480 84.22 -25.11 -36.31
N THR A 481 84.79 -24.06 -35.72
CA THR A 481 84.08 -23.17 -34.80
C THR A 481 83.03 -22.33 -35.53
N LEU A 482 83.37 -21.79 -36.71
CA LEU A 482 82.44 -21.02 -37.52
C LEU A 482 81.26 -21.87 -38.00
N ASP A 483 81.50 -23.12 -38.37
CA ASP A 483 80.50 -24.06 -38.83
C ASP A 483 79.47 -24.36 -37.72
N ARG A 484 79.95 -24.68 -36.51
CA ARG A 484 79.08 -24.85 -35.32
C ARG A 484 78.25 -23.60 -35.02
N ARG A 485 78.84 -22.42 -35.22
CA ARG A 485 78.13 -21.14 -35.03
C ARG A 485 77.05 -20.95 -36.10
N PHE A 486 77.30 -21.32 -37.36
CA PHE A 486 76.31 -21.29 -38.44
C PHE A 486 75.16 -22.28 -38.22
N GLU A 487 75.45 -23.48 -37.73
CA GLU A 487 74.42 -24.46 -37.34
C GLU A 487 73.54 -23.91 -36.20
N THR A 488 74.17 -23.29 -35.19
CA THR A 488 73.45 -22.66 -34.09
C THR A 488 72.57 -21.50 -34.57
N GLN A 489 73.10 -20.63 -35.44
CA GLN A 489 72.30 -19.52 -36.00
C GLN A 489 71.15 -20.02 -36.87
N SER A 490 71.35 -21.07 -37.66
CA SER A 490 70.30 -21.63 -38.51
C SER A 490 69.15 -22.19 -37.68
N SER A 491 69.45 -22.93 -36.61
CA SER A 491 68.41 -23.41 -35.68
C SER A 491 67.69 -22.28 -34.93
N GLN A 492 68.39 -21.18 -34.60
CA GLN A 492 67.75 -19.99 -34.03
C GLN A 492 66.79 -19.31 -35.03
N PHE A 493 67.16 -19.21 -36.31
CA PHE A 493 66.28 -18.64 -37.33
C PHE A 493 65.03 -19.50 -37.55
N GLU A 494 65.17 -20.83 -37.60
CA GLU A 494 64.03 -21.76 -37.68
C GLU A 494 63.08 -21.60 -36.48
N SER A 495 63.64 -21.45 -35.27
CA SER A 495 62.83 -21.19 -34.07
C SER A 495 62.13 -19.83 -34.13
N GLN A 496 62.80 -18.79 -34.63
CA GLN A 496 62.19 -17.46 -34.78
C GLN A 496 61.08 -17.44 -35.83
N GLU A 497 61.25 -18.15 -36.94
CA GLU A 497 60.23 -18.29 -37.98
C GLU A 497 58.97 -18.97 -37.43
N ALA A 498 59.14 -20.08 -36.70
CA ALA A 498 58.03 -20.76 -36.03
C ALA A 498 57.31 -19.86 -35.01
N ARG A 499 58.07 -19.05 -34.24
CA ARG A 499 57.49 -18.07 -33.31
C ARG A 499 56.70 -16.98 -34.03
N LEU A 500 57.19 -16.47 -35.16
CA LEU A 500 56.48 -15.46 -35.96
C LEU A 500 55.20 -16.02 -36.59
N GLU A 501 55.23 -17.27 -37.06
CA GLU A 501 54.03 -17.95 -37.57
C GLU A 501 52.98 -18.13 -36.46
N GLY A 502 53.42 -18.52 -35.26
CA GLY A 502 52.55 -18.60 -34.08
C GLY A 502 51.94 -17.25 -33.69
N VAL A 503 52.73 -16.17 -33.67
CA VAL A 503 52.24 -14.81 -33.39
C VAL A 503 51.25 -14.35 -34.47
N SER A 504 51.51 -14.63 -35.74
CA SER A 504 50.60 -14.29 -36.84
C SER A 504 49.26 -15.01 -36.69
N GLY A 505 49.28 -16.30 -36.34
CA GLY A 505 48.05 -17.07 -36.09
C GLY A 505 47.23 -16.50 -34.94
N ARG A 506 47.89 -16.16 -33.82
CA ARG A 506 47.23 -15.52 -32.67
C ARG A 506 46.64 -14.15 -33.01
N LEU A 507 47.28 -13.37 -33.88
CA LEU A 507 46.74 -12.09 -34.33
C LEU A 507 45.51 -12.24 -35.23
N GLU A 508 45.47 -13.26 -36.10
CA GLU A 508 44.29 -13.56 -36.92
C GLU A 508 43.11 -14.02 -36.05
N GLU A 509 43.39 -14.85 -35.03
CA GLU A 509 42.39 -15.28 -34.05
C GLU A 509 41.85 -14.10 -33.23
N LEU A 510 42.74 -13.27 -32.68
CA LEU A 510 42.36 -12.05 -31.95
C LEU A 510 41.53 -11.11 -32.83
N THR A 511 41.88 -10.96 -34.11
CA THR A 511 41.09 -10.14 -35.05
C THR A 511 39.68 -10.70 -35.22
N THR A 512 39.56 -12.02 -35.38
CA THR A 512 38.25 -12.69 -35.52
C THR A 512 37.41 -12.53 -34.25
N ARG A 513 38.03 -12.62 -33.08
CA ARG A 513 37.36 -12.44 -31.79
C ARG A 513 36.92 -10.99 -31.57
N ILE A 514 37.74 -10.01 -31.96
CA ILE A 514 37.37 -8.59 -31.94
C ILE A 514 36.16 -8.32 -32.84
N ASP A 515 36.13 -8.91 -34.05
CA ASP A 515 35.00 -8.75 -34.97
C ASP A 515 33.71 -9.40 -34.42
N ALA A 516 33.82 -10.52 -33.70
CA ALA A 516 32.68 -11.16 -33.02
C ALA A 516 32.14 -10.29 -31.89
N ILE A 517 32.99 -9.87 -30.95
CA ILE A 517 32.63 -8.99 -29.83
C ILE A 517 31.99 -7.68 -30.34
N ALA A 518 32.51 -7.12 -31.43
CA ALA A 518 31.92 -5.93 -32.04
C ALA A 518 30.50 -6.18 -32.56
N GLY A 519 30.24 -7.36 -33.12
CA GLY A 519 28.89 -7.79 -33.52
C GLY A 519 27.94 -7.93 -32.33
N ASP A 520 28.39 -8.58 -31.25
CA ASP A 520 27.55 -8.83 -30.07
C ASP A 520 27.22 -7.53 -29.33
N LEU A 521 28.17 -6.59 -29.27
CA LEU A 521 27.93 -5.24 -28.75
C LEU A 521 26.91 -4.47 -29.58
N ASP A 522 26.93 -4.61 -30.91
CA ASP A 522 25.94 -3.99 -31.79
C ASP A 522 24.55 -4.60 -31.57
N ASP A 523 24.46 -5.94 -31.45
CA ASP A 523 23.20 -6.64 -31.18
C ASP A 523 22.64 -6.28 -29.79
N GLU A 524 23.48 -6.18 -28.76
CA GLU A 524 23.03 -5.77 -27.42
C GLU A 524 22.63 -4.29 -27.40
N ARG A 525 23.31 -3.43 -28.16
CA ARG A 525 22.92 -2.02 -28.31
C ARG A 525 21.55 -1.89 -28.97
N ASP A 526 21.29 -2.64 -30.04
CA ASP A 526 19.98 -2.66 -30.71
C ASP A 526 18.87 -3.21 -29.78
N ALA A 527 19.19 -4.22 -28.98
CA ALA A 527 18.27 -4.77 -27.98
C ALA A 527 17.93 -3.74 -26.88
N ARG A 528 18.94 -3.04 -26.35
CA ARG A 528 18.76 -1.97 -25.36
C ARG A 528 17.98 -0.78 -25.93
N GLU A 529 18.23 -0.39 -27.18
CA GLU A 529 17.47 0.66 -27.87
C GLU A 529 15.98 0.28 -27.95
N THR A 530 15.69 -0.97 -28.33
CA THR A 530 14.31 -1.48 -28.35
C THR A 530 13.66 -1.48 -26.96
N GLN A 531 14.40 -1.86 -25.92
CA GLN A 531 13.90 -1.81 -24.53
C GLN A 531 13.62 -0.38 -24.07
N LEU A 532 14.47 0.58 -24.43
CA LEU A 532 14.27 1.99 -24.10
C LEU A 532 13.01 2.55 -24.79
N GLU A 533 12.80 2.23 -26.07
CA GLU A 533 11.57 2.60 -26.78
C GLU A 533 10.31 2.00 -26.12
N GLU A 534 10.39 0.75 -25.63
CA GLU A 534 9.28 0.12 -24.91
C GLU A 534 9.02 0.80 -23.56
N ILE A 535 10.06 1.08 -22.78
CA ILE A 535 9.96 1.77 -21.50
C ILE A 535 9.36 3.17 -21.71
N GLU A 536 9.86 3.92 -22.69
CA GLU A 536 9.34 5.25 -23.03
C GLU A 536 7.84 5.18 -23.32
N ARG A 537 7.42 4.25 -24.16
CA ARG A 537 6.00 4.05 -24.49
C ARG A 537 5.16 3.69 -23.26
N VAL A 538 5.67 2.81 -22.38
CA VAL A 538 4.96 2.40 -21.16
C VAL A 538 4.85 3.56 -20.17
N VAL A 539 5.91 4.36 -20.01
CA VAL A 539 5.91 5.53 -19.14
C VAL A 539 4.97 6.61 -19.68
N GLU A 540 5.01 6.89 -20.98
CA GLU A 540 4.12 7.86 -21.63
C GLU A 540 2.65 7.46 -21.45
N THR A 541 2.31 6.20 -21.78
CA THR A 541 0.94 5.69 -21.60
C THR A 541 0.52 5.70 -20.13
N GLY A 542 1.41 5.28 -19.22
CA GLY A 542 1.12 5.22 -17.80
C GLY A 542 0.92 6.61 -17.17
N LEU A 543 1.68 7.62 -17.62
CA LEU A 543 1.49 9.00 -17.20
C LEU A 543 0.17 9.59 -17.72
N GLU A 544 -0.18 9.32 -18.98
CA GLU A 544 -1.48 9.71 -19.54
C GLU A 544 -2.64 9.09 -18.75
N ASP A 545 -2.57 7.79 -18.43
CA ASP A 545 -3.59 7.10 -17.63
C ASP A 545 -3.73 7.69 -16.21
N VAL A 546 -2.60 8.06 -15.58
CA VAL A 546 -2.59 8.70 -14.26
C VAL A 546 -3.15 10.12 -14.32
N GLU A 547 -2.82 10.89 -15.36
CA GLU A 547 -3.36 12.24 -15.58
C GLU A 547 -4.87 12.20 -15.78
N ASP A 548 -5.37 11.27 -16.60
CA ASP A 548 -6.80 11.05 -16.82
C ASP A 548 -7.52 10.65 -15.53
N SER A 549 -6.92 9.74 -14.74
CA SER A 549 -7.48 9.31 -13.45
C SER A 549 -7.54 10.46 -12.44
N LEU A 550 -6.46 11.23 -12.30
CA LEU A 550 -6.42 12.37 -11.39
C LEU A 550 -7.39 13.47 -11.80
N THR A 551 -7.55 13.70 -13.11
CA THR A 551 -8.54 14.64 -13.64
C THR A 551 -9.96 14.20 -13.28
N ALA A 552 -10.28 12.91 -13.46
CA ALA A 552 -11.59 12.37 -13.08
C ALA A 552 -11.86 12.44 -11.57
N ASP A 553 -10.84 12.15 -10.74
CA ASP A 553 -10.94 12.26 -9.29
C ASP A 553 -11.14 13.72 -8.84
N LEU A 554 -10.46 14.67 -9.49
CA LEU A 554 -10.63 16.11 -9.25
C LEU A 554 -12.06 16.55 -9.58
N GLU A 555 -12.59 16.21 -10.75
CA GLU A 555 -13.99 16.52 -11.13
C GLU A 555 -15.00 15.90 -10.14
N SER A 556 -14.73 14.69 -9.67
CA SER A 556 -15.55 14.03 -8.64
C SER A 556 -15.50 14.77 -7.30
N ALA A 557 -14.31 15.19 -6.87
CA ALA A 557 -14.10 15.95 -5.65
C ALA A 557 -14.76 17.34 -5.71
N GLU A 558 -14.67 18.03 -6.84
CA GLU A 558 -15.36 19.31 -7.08
C GLU A 558 -16.88 19.15 -6.98
N THR A 559 -17.42 18.10 -7.61
CA THR A 559 -18.86 17.79 -7.53
C THR A 559 -19.32 17.51 -6.10
N ARG A 560 -18.54 16.74 -5.33
CA ARG A 560 -18.84 16.47 -3.92
C ARG A 560 -18.77 17.72 -3.06
N THR A 561 -17.79 18.58 -3.31
CA THR A 561 -17.62 19.85 -2.59
C THR A 561 -18.81 20.77 -2.83
N ALA A 562 -19.24 20.91 -4.09
CA ALA A 562 -20.43 21.70 -4.45
C ALA A 562 -21.70 21.16 -3.77
N ALA A 563 -21.88 19.83 -3.74
CA ALA A 563 -23.02 19.22 -3.05
C ALA A 563 -23.00 19.47 -1.53
N LEU A 564 -21.83 19.37 -0.89
CA LEU A 564 -21.68 19.66 0.54
C LEU A 564 -21.93 21.13 0.86
N GLU A 565 -21.55 22.06 -0.02
CA GLU A 565 -21.87 23.48 0.12
C GLU A 565 -23.39 23.73 0.09
N GLU A 566 -24.11 23.08 -0.84
CA GLU A 566 -25.58 23.15 -0.90
C GLU A 566 -26.24 22.57 0.35
N GLU A 567 -25.77 21.41 0.83
CA GLU A 567 -26.26 20.80 2.08
C GLU A 567 -25.99 21.69 3.31
N LEU A 568 -24.84 22.37 3.35
CA LEU A 568 -24.49 23.30 4.43
C LEU A 568 -25.36 24.56 4.39
N GLU A 569 -25.66 25.10 3.20
CA GLU A 569 -26.59 26.21 3.03
C GLU A 569 -28.00 25.83 3.50
N ALA A 570 -28.50 24.66 3.11
CA ALA A 570 -29.80 24.13 3.53
C ALA A 570 -29.86 23.89 5.06
N THR A 571 -28.79 23.35 5.63
CA THR A 571 -28.69 23.14 7.09
C THR A 571 -28.67 24.47 7.83
N THR A 572 -27.94 25.47 7.31
CA THR A 572 -27.89 26.82 7.89
C THR A 572 -29.27 27.47 7.87
N ALA A 573 -30.01 27.35 6.77
CA ALA A 573 -31.39 27.82 6.67
C ALA A 573 -32.30 27.15 7.72
N THR A 574 -32.21 25.82 7.85
CA THR A 574 -32.99 25.08 8.85
C THR A 574 -32.68 25.53 10.28
N VAL A 575 -31.41 25.79 10.60
CA VAL A 575 -31.01 26.32 11.92
C VAL A 575 -31.58 27.71 12.16
N SER A 576 -31.62 28.57 11.13
CA SER A 576 -32.27 29.88 11.22
C SER A 576 -33.76 29.74 11.52
N ASP A 577 -34.47 28.88 10.78
CA ASP A 577 -35.92 28.66 10.98
C ASP A 577 -36.20 28.15 12.41
N VAL A 578 -35.41 27.18 12.89
CA VAL A 578 -35.53 26.67 14.27
C VAL A 578 -35.25 27.78 15.30
N THR A 579 -34.31 28.67 15.02
CA THR A 579 -34.02 29.82 15.91
C THR A 579 -35.22 30.76 15.97
N ASP A 580 -35.83 31.09 14.83
CA ASP A 580 -37.05 31.93 14.77
C ASP A 580 -38.25 31.26 15.48
N GLU A 581 -38.39 29.93 15.35
CA GLU A 581 -39.39 29.16 16.09
C GLU A 581 -39.16 29.20 17.60
N ILE A 582 -37.91 29.12 18.06
CA ILE A 582 -37.55 29.25 19.47
C ILE A 582 -37.92 30.65 19.98
N GLU A 583 -37.56 31.72 19.26
CA GLU A 583 -37.94 33.10 19.66
C GLU A 583 -39.45 33.27 19.76
N THR A 584 -40.21 32.68 18.82
CA THR A 584 -41.68 32.69 18.84
C THR A 584 -42.23 31.92 20.04
N LEU A 585 -41.63 30.77 20.37
CA LEU A 585 -42.03 29.95 21.52
C LEU A 585 -41.71 30.65 22.83
N GLU A 586 -40.55 31.32 22.94
CA GLU A 586 -40.17 32.14 24.09
C GLU A 586 -41.18 33.27 24.33
N SER A 587 -41.58 34.00 23.27
CA SER A 587 -42.64 35.00 23.37
C SER A 587 -43.98 34.40 23.81
N SER A 588 -44.33 33.20 23.30
CA SER A 588 -45.56 32.52 23.69
C SER A 588 -45.54 32.06 25.16
N VAL A 589 -44.37 31.65 25.65
CA VAL A 589 -44.16 31.31 27.06
C VAL A 589 -44.27 32.56 27.94
N GLU A 590 -43.68 33.69 27.52
CA GLU A 590 -43.82 34.96 28.22
C GLU A 590 -45.29 35.42 28.29
N ASP A 591 -46.04 35.31 27.19
CA ASP A 591 -47.49 35.58 27.15
C ASP A 591 -48.27 34.62 28.08
N LEU A 592 -47.90 33.34 28.12
CA LEU A 592 -48.54 32.36 29.02
C LEU A 592 -48.21 32.63 30.48
N ASP A 593 -46.99 33.05 30.80
CA ASP A 593 -46.58 33.47 32.14
C ASP A 593 -47.35 34.73 32.56
N GLU A 594 -47.48 35.73 31.68
CA GLU A 594 -48.29 36.91 31.95
C GLU A 594 -49.77 36.55 32.17
N ARG A 595 -50.34 35.66 31.33
CA ARG A 595 -51.70 35.16 31.52
C ARG A 595 -51.88 34.36 32.80
N THR A 596 -50.88 33.57 33.20
CA THR A 596 -50.90 32.80 34.45
C THR A 596 -50.77 33.73 35.65
N ALA A 597 -49.96 34.78 35.57
CA ALA A 597 -49.84 35.81 36.60
C ALA A 597 -51.08 36.71 36.70
N ALA A 598 -51.73 37.00 35.58
CA ALA A 598 -52.97 37.76 35.50
C ALA A 598 -54.22 36.92 35.82
N ALA A 599 -54.09 35.59 35.90
CA ALA A 599 -55.17 34.73 36.37
C ALA A 599 -55.44 35.08 37.84
N PRO A 600 -56.63 35.60 38.17
CA PRO A 600 -56.91 36.04 39.52
C PRO A 600 -57.00 34.84 40.46
N THR A 601 -56.05 34.72 41.39
CA THR A 601 -56.09 33.73 42.47
C THR A 601 -57.22 33.99 43.48
N ASP A 602 -57.92 35.12 43.37
CA ASP A 602 -58.96 35.57 44.32
C ASP A 602 -60.37 35.80 43.71
N VAL A 603 -60.61 35.63 42.40
CA VAL A 603 -61.88 36.05 41.75
C VAL A 603 -63.02 35.01 41.78
N ASP A 604 -62.93 33.94 42.56
CA ASP A 604 -64.09 33.07 42.84
C ASP A 604 -64.47 32.95 44.33
N LEU A 605 -63.78 33.66 45.23
CA LEU A 605 -64.22 33.75 46.63
C LEU A 605 -65.26 34.86 46.82
N GLU A 606 -64.99 36.11 46.42
CA GLU A 606 -65.98 37.20 46.57
C GLU A 606 -67.28 36.96 45.77
N ARG A 607 -67.20 36.25 44.64
CA ARG A 607 -68.37 35.88 43.82
C ARG A 607 -69.26 34.81 44.46
N VAL A 608 -68.69 34.00 45.36
CA VAL A 608 -69.39 32.94 46.11
C VAL A 608 -69.79 33.44 47.50
N GLU A 609 -69.04 34.37 48.09
CA GLU A 609 -69.38 35.04 49.34
C GLU A 609 -70.69 35.83 49.24
N ALA A 610 -70.90 36.61 48.16
CA ALA A 610 -72.14 37.38 48.03
C ALA A 610 -73.43 36.52 48.04
N PRO A 611 -73.52 35.38 47.32
CA PRO A 611 -74.62 34.42 47.48
C PRO A 611 -74.70 33.77 48.85
N ILE A 612 -73.57 33.48 49.50
CA ILE A 612 -73.55 32.89 50.86
C ILE A 612 -74.12 33.89 51.86
N ASP A 613 -73.68 35.14 51.85
CA ASP A 613 -74.21 36.20 52.70
C ASP A 613 -75.71 36.41 52.46
N ALA A 614 -76.16 36.34 51.19
CA ALA A 614 -77.57 36.42 50.85
C ALA A 614 -78.38 35.23 51.39
N LEU A 615 -77.83 34.01 51.31
CA LEU A 615 -78.43 32.81 51.88
C LEU A 615 -78.47 32.86 53.41
N GLU A 616 -77.42 33.37 54.07
CA GLU A 616 -77.42 33.56 55.53
C GLU A 616 -78.48 34.58 55.97
N ALA A 617 -78.66 35.66 55.21
CA ALA A 617 -79.74 36.62 55.45
C ALA A 617 -81.13 35.99 55.24
N GLU A 618 -81.30 35.15 54.23
CA GLU A 618 -82.55 34.43 53.98
C GLU A 618 -82.86 33.40 55.08
N ILE A 619 -81.85 32.65 55.54
CA ILE A 619 -81.96 31.73 56.67
C ILE A 619 -82.38 32.49 57.94
N SER A 620 -81.72 33.61 58.25
CA SER A 620 -82.07 34.45 59.41
C SER A 620 -83.51 34.98 59.32
N GLY A 621 -83.96 35.35 58.12
CA GLY A 621 -85.34 35.76 57.87
C GLY A 621 -86.35 34.60 58.03
N LEU A 622 -85.98 33.39 57.62
CA LEU A 622 -86.78 32.18 57.83
C LEU A 622 -86.86 31.81 59.31
N GLU A 623 -85.76 31.90 60.05
CA GLU A 623 -85.73 31.66 61.50
C GLU A 623 -86.68 32.62 62.22
N THR A 624 -86.62 33.92 61.89
CA THR A 624 -87.54 34.92 62.46
C THR A 624 -89.00 34.59 62.14
N ARG A 625 -89.32 34.15 60.91
CA ARG A 625 -90.68 33.74 60.53
C ARG A 625 -91.12 32.45 61.19
N ILE A 626 -90.19 31.54 61.49
CA ILE A 626 -90.47 30.32 62.25
C ILE A 626 -90.77 30.68 63.70
N GLU A 627 -90.01 31.59 64.32
CA GLU A 627 -90.29 32.12 65.66
C GLU A 627 -91.65 32.82 65.69
N GLU A 628 -91.94 33.72 64.75
CA GLU A 628 -93.24 34.40 64.69
C GLU A 628 -94.40 33.43 64.46
N ARG A 629 -94.19 32.37 63.66
CA ARG A 629 -95.18 31.29 63.51
C ARG A 629 -95.30 30.45 64.79
N HIS A 630 -94.21 30.21 65.50
CA HIS A 630 -94.20 29.47 66.76
C HIS A 630 -94.93 30.24 67.86
N ASP A 631 -94.68 31.54 67.97
CA ASP A 631 -95.42 32.45 68.85
C ASP A 631 -96.90 32.46 68.46
N LYS A 632 -97.22 32.58 67.16
CA LYS A 632 -98.60 32.47 66.70
C LYS A 632 -99.22 31.09 66.98
N HIS A 633 -98.46 30.00 66.92
CA HIS A 633 -98.94 28.67 67.27
C HIS A 633 -99.11 28.52 68.78
N THR A 634 -98.30 29.21 69.58
CA THR A 634 -98.41 29.27 71.04
C THR A 634 -99.64 30.08 71.43
N ASP A 635 -99.82 31.27 70.84
CA ASP A 635 -101.06 32.05 70.96
C ASP A 635 -102.26 31.22 70.49
N LEU A 636 -102.14 30.51 69.37
CA LEU A 636 -103.23 29.66 68.87
C LEU A 636 -103.50 28.50 69.83
N ALA A 637 -102.47 27.90 70.43
CA ALA A 637 -102.62 26.87 71.44
C ALA A 637 -103.27 27.41 72.72
N GLU A 638 -102.90 28.61 73.18
CA GLU A 638 -103.59 29.30 74.28
C GLU A 638 -105.04 29.65 73.91
N THR A 639 -105.32 30.05 72.66
CA THR A 639 -106.71 30.27 72.22
C THR A 639 -107.49 28.95 72.09
N VAL A 640 -106.84 27.84 71.74
CA VAL A 640 -107.46 26.51 71.72
C VAL A 640 -107.71 26.03 73.13
N GLU A 641 -106.80 26.23 74.08
CA GLU A 641 -107.03 25.94 75.50
C GLU A 641 -108.14 26.83 76.09
N THR A 642 -108.19 28.10 75.68
CA THR A 642 -109.29 29.01 76.02
C THR A 642 -110.60 28.55 75.37
N LEU A 643 -110.58 28.09 74.12
CA LEU A 643 -111.73 27.53 73.42
C LEU A 643 -112.18 26.21 74.05
N GLU A 644 -111.26 25.34 74.46
CA GLU A 644 -111.56 24.11 75.18
C GLU A 644 -112.21 24.43 76.53
N SER A 645 -111.70 25.40 77.29
CA SER A 645 -112.37 25.86 78.52
C SER A 645 -113.74 26.50 78.24
N THR A 646 -113.90 27.20 77.12
CA THR A 646 -115.19 27.79 76.71
C THR A 646 -116.17 26.72 76.23
N VAL A 647 -115.69 25.66 75.57
CA VAL A 647 -116.48 24.48 75.18
C VAL A 647 -116.85 23.63 76.41
N GLU A 648 -116.02 23.63 77.46
CA GLU A 648 -116.28 22.94 78.73
C GLU A 648 -117.21 23.74 79.67
N GLU A 649 -117.26 25.07 79.54
CA GLU A 649 -118.20 25.96 80.26
C GLU A 649 -119.48 26.32 79.47
N LEU A 650 -119.63 25.86 78.22
CA LEU A 650 -120.85 26.06 77.43
C LEU A 650 -121.91 24.97 77.71
N PRO A 651 -123.15 25.36 78.09
CA PRO A 651 -124.27 24.43 78.23
C PRO A 651 -124.66 23.76 76.91
N ASP A 652 -125.12 22.51 77.00
CA ASP A 652 -125.75 21.67 75.97
C ASP A 652 -126.74 22.42 75.03
N GLU A 653 -126.25 23.08 73.98
CA GLU A 653 -127.12 23.74 72.98
C GLU A 653 -126.77 23.43 71.50
N GLY A 654 -125.92 22.44 71.24
CA GLY A 654 -125.72 21.86 69.89
C GLY A 654 -126.60 20.62 69.60
N THR A 655 -127.01 19.94 70.66
CA THR A 655 -128.12 18.97 70.72
C THR A 655 -129.47 19.64 70.49
N VAL A 656 -129.56 20.97 70.60
CA VAL A 656 -130.81 21.72 70.42
C VAL A 656 -131.06 22.11 68.96
N VAL A 657 -130.05 22.41 68.14
CA VAL A 657 -130.30 22.80 66.73
C VAL A 657 -130.43 21.58 65.80
N THR A 658 -129.75 20.47 66.10
CA THR A 658 -129.95 19.21 65.40
C THR A 658 -131.21 18.47 65.88
N ALA A 659 -131.62 18.57 67.16
CA ALA A 659 -132.95 18.08 67.58
C ALA A 659 -134.11 19.01 67.14
N THR A 660 -133.92 20.32 67.01
CA THR A 660 -134.97 21.22 66.49
C THR A 660 -135.11 21.10 64.98
N ALA A 661 -134.02 20.89 64.22
CA ALA A 661 -134.12 20.58 62.80
C ALA A 661 -134.64 19.15 62.54
N HIS A 662 -134.27 18.16 63.36
CA HIS A 662 -134.85 16.81 63.26
C HIS A 662 -136.31 16.77 63.72
N SER A 663 -136.71 17.44 64.82
CA SER A 663 -138.12 17.62 65.21
C SER A 663 -138.88 18.39 64.15
N ALA A 664 -138.36 19.49 63.61
CA ALA A 664 -139.05 20.24 62.57
C ALA A 664 -139.17 19.47 61.25
N VAL A 665 -138.23 18.58 60.92
CA VAL A 665 -138.32 17.69 59.75
C VAL A 665 -139.23 16.48 60.04
N THR A 666 -139.19 15.90 61.24
CA THR A 666 -140.06 14.80 61.67
C THR A 666 -141.51 15.25 61.86
N ASP A 667 -141.78 16.40 62.46
CA ASP A 667 -143.10 17.00 62.59
C ASP A 667 -143.66 17.40 61.22
N ARG A 668 -142.79 17.80 60.28
CA ARG A 668 -143.19 18.14 58.91
C ARG A 668 -143.39 16.91 58.03
N ILE A 669 -142.67 15.81 58.28
CA ILE A 669 -142.95 14.49 57.70
C ILE A 669 -144.26 13.94 58.26
N GLY A 670 -144.49 14.00 59.58
CA GLY A 670 -145.75 13.58 60.21
C GLY A 670 -146.95 14.41 59.73
N ALA A 671 -146.80 15.74 59.63
CA ALA A 671 -147.83 16.59 59.04
C ALA A 671 -148.06 16.30 57.55
N LEU A 672 -147.03 15.89 56.80
CA LEU A 672 -147.18 15.46 55.40
C LEU A 672 -147.80 14.06 55.28
N GLU A 673 -147.59 13.16 56.24
CA GLU A 673 -148.27 11.87 56.33
C GLU A 673 -149.75 12.04 56.69
N ASP A 674 -150.09 12.89 57.67
CA ASP A 674 -151.48 13.24 58.00
C ASP A 674 -152.18 13.95 56.83
N ASP A 675 -151.49 14.85 56.13
CA ASP A 675 -152.00 15.53 54.93
C ASP A 675 -152.09 14.57 53.72
N ALA A 676 -151.29 13.49 53.69
CA ALA A 676 -151.39 12.41 52.70
C ALA A 676 -152.55 11.45 53.01
N GLU A 677 -152.82 11.13 54.28
CA GLU A 677 -154.00 10.37 54.70
C GLU A 677 -155.28 11.19 54.45
N THR A 678 -155.24 12.49 54.72
CA THR A 678 -156.32 13.43 54.33
C THR A 678 -156.49 13.53 52.82
N ARG A 679 -155.38 13.50 52.04
CA ARG A 679 -155.45 13.38 50.57
C ARG A 679 -156.04 12.04 50.12
N ALA A 680 -155.87 10.95 50.85
CA ALA A 680 -156.45 9.65 50.50
C ALA A 680 -157.98 9.64 50.73
N GLU A 681 -158.46 10.12 51.89
CA GLU A 681 -159.90 10.22 52.17
C GLU A 681 -160.61 11.20 51.22
N ARG A 682 -160.00 12.36 50.93
CA ARG A 682 -160.53 13.30 49.91
C ARG A 682 -160.52 12.73 48.51
N LEU A 683 -159.56 11.86 48.15
CA LEU A 683 -159.55 11.21 46.83
C LEU A 683 -160.62 10.13 46.72
N GLU A 684 -160.96 9.45 47.81
CA GLU A 684 -162.10 8.52 47.86
C GLU A 684 -163.43 9.30 47.74
N GLU A 685 -163.57 10.44 48.44
CA GLU A 685 -164.73 11.33 48.29
C GLU A 685 -164.82 11.97 46.88
N HIS A 686 -163.69 12.37 46.29
CA HIS A 686 -163.67 12.89 44.91
C HIS A 686 -163.94 11.81 43.86
N ALA A 687 -163.61 10.54 44.11
CA ALA A 687 -164.01 9.42 43.25
C ALA A 687 -165.53 9.18 43.29
N ASP A 688 -166.14 9.32 44.47
CA ASP A 688 -167.61 9.33 44.61
C ASP A 688 -168.23 10.55 43.90
N GLN A 689 -167.59 11.73 43.98
CA GLN A 689 -168.04 12.93 43.26
C GLN A 689 -167.88 12.83 41.74
N LEU A 690 -166.82 12.17 41.23
CA LEU A 690 -166.66 11.90 39.79
C LEU A 690 -167.74 10.93 39.27
N THR A 691 -168.18 9.99 40.10
CA THR A 691 -169.31 9.11 39.78
C THR A 691 -170.63 9.91 39.70
N ALA A 692 -170.82 10.91 40.57
CA ALA A 692 -171.96 11.83 40.50
C ALA A 692 -171.84 12.86 39.35
N LEU A 693 -170.62 13.21 38.93
CA LEU A 693 -170.38 14.15 37.83
C LEU A 693 -170.64 13.52 36.46
N ASP A 694 -170.40 12.22 36.30
CA ASP A 694 -170.79 11.43 35.12
C ASP A 694 -172.32 11.49 34.92
N GLU A 695 -173.10 11.40 36.00
CA GLU A 695 -174.56 11.59 36.00
C GLU A 695 -174.98 13.05 35.65
N THR A 696 -174.10 14.05 35.86
CA THR A 696 -174.32 15.44 35.40
C THR A 696 -173.84 15.71 33.97
N ALA A 697 -172.88 14.95 33.45
CA ALA A 697 -172.46 15.00 32.05
C ALA A 697 -173.60 14.51 31.13
N ASP A 698 -174.36 13.50 31.57
CA ASP A 698 -175.61 13.07 30.92
C ASP A 698 -176.69 14.18 30.93
N ARG A 699 -176.70 15.09 31.91
CA ARG A 699 -177.61 16.25 31.96
C ARG A 699 -177.15 17.45 31.13
N VAL A 700 -175.86 17.68 30.95
CA VAL A 700 -175.34 18.77 30.11
C VAL A 700 -175.41 18.40 28.62
N ALA A 701 -175.33 17.11 28.27
CA ALA A 701 -175.70 16.63 26.95
C ALA A 701 -177.16 17.01 26.58
N ALA A 702 -178.06 17.17 27.55
CA ALA A 702 -179.40 17.71 27.35
C ALA A 702 -179.48 19.25 27.30
N LEU A 703 -178.45 19.99 27.74
CA LEU A 703 -178.39 21.47 27.71
C LEU A 703 -177.71 22.01 26.42
N ALA A 704 -176.85 21.20 25.79
CA ALA A 704 -176.34 21.45 24.44
C ALA A 704 -177.47 21.50 23.39
N GLU A 705 -178.62 20.88 23.68
CA GLU A 705 -179.83 20.98 22.85
C GLU A 705 -180.60 22.32 23.05
N GLN A 706 -180.31 23.09 24.11
CA GLN A 706 -181.01 24.37 24.41
C GLN A 706 -180.28 25.65 23.95
N VAL A 707 -178.95 25.68 23.80
CA VAL A 707 -178.23 26.92 23.39
C VAL A 707 -178.03 27.03 21.88
N ASP A 708 -178.20 25.94 21.12
CA ASP A 708 -178.43 26.00 19.66
C ASP A 708 -179.65 26.87 19.30
N THR A 709 -180.51 27.19 20.28
CA THR A 709 -181.62 28.15 20.15
C THR A 709 -181.18 29.63 20.21
N VAL A 710 -180.02 29.97 20.80
CA VAL A 710 -179.56 31.37 21.05
C VAL A 710 -178.64 31.91 19.94
N ALA A 711 -178.31 31.09 18.93
CA ALA A 711 -177.65 31.50 17.69
C ALA A 711 -178.43 32.52 16.82
N THR A 712 -179.28 33.38 17.38
CA THR A 712 -180.18 34.25 16.60
C THR A 712 -180.26 35.74 16.98
N GLN A 713 -179.44 36.31 17.88
CA GLN A 713 -179.52 37.76 18.24
C GLN A 713 -178.15 38.52 18.48
N THR A 714 -177.67 39.29 17.45
CA THR A 714 -177.04 40.66 17.50
C THR A 714 -175.47 40.89 17.42
N ASP A 715 -175.03 42.11 17.00
CA ASP A 715 -174.06 42.49 15.91
C ASP A 715 -173.06 43.66 16.25
N THR A 716 -172.22 44.06 15.26
CA THR A 716 -171.56 45.39 14.94
C THR A 716 -170.09 45.76 15.28
N SER A 717 -169.36 46.12 14.21
CA SER A 717 -168.19 47.03 14.06
C SER A 717 -168.55 48.50 14.32
N ASP A 718 -167.60 49.40 14.73
CA ASP A 718 -167.66 50.86 14.40
C ASP A 718 -166.62 51.83 15.01
N ILE A 719 -165.55 51.45 15.73
CA ILE A 719 -164.70 52.49 16.38
C ILE A 719 -163.21 52.15 16.22
N GLU A 720 -162.76 51.88 14.99
CA GLU A 720 -162.61 52.97 14.01
C GLU A 720 -161.93 54.17 14.68
N SER A 721 -160.62 54.18 14.43
CA SER A 721 -160.05 55.33 13.74
C SER A 721 -160.39 56.66 14.40
N THR A 722 -160.05 56.68 15.69
CA THR A 722 -159.47 57.77 16.46
C THR A 722 -157.97 57.45 16.61
N LEU A 723 -157.11 57.67 15.61
CA LEU A 723 -157.05 58.78 14.63
C LEU A 723 -156.87 60.15 15.25
N THR A 724 -156.98 60.30 16.54
CA THR A 724 -157.08 61.64 17.07
C THR A 724 -156.21 61.69 18.29
N ASP A 725 -154.91 61.70 18.03
CA ASP A 725 -154.00 62.67 18.64
C ASP A 725 -152.58 62.09 18.60
N LEU A 726 -151.96 61.97 17.41
CA LEU A 726 -151.84 63.07 16.44
C LEU A 726 -151.88 64.39 17.16
N GLU A 727 -151.11 64.60 18.21
CA GLU A 727 -150.93 65.99 18.61
C GLU A 727 -149.65 66.22 19.39
N THR A 728 -148.95 65.17 19.82
CA THR A 728 -147.70 65.33 20.58
C THR A 728 -146.44 64.91 19.83
N ARG A 729 -146.56 64.56 18.55
CA ARG A 729 -145.45 64.43 17.57
C ARG A 729 -144.72 65.76 17.29
N LEU A 730 -144.91 66.77 18.12
CA LEU A 730 -144.50 68.15 17.91
C LEU A 730 -143.67 68.71 19.07
N GLU A 731 -143.23 67.83 19.97
CA GLU A 731 -142.35 68.19 21.07
C GLU A 731 -140.99 67.49 20.84
N SER A 732 -140.35 67.79 19.72
CA SER A 732 -139.47 68.97 19.60
C SER A 732 -138.17 68.70 20.35
N VAL A 733 -137.12 68.18 19.71
CA VAL A 733 -136.37 68.81 18.59
C VAL A 733 -135.84 70.22 18.94
N ALA A 734 -135.58 70.46 20.22
CA ALA A 734 -134.94 71.66 20.76
C ALA A 734 -134.04 71.19 21.93
N ASP A 735 -132.71 71.26 21.96
CA ASP A 735 -131.73 72.20 21.44
C ASP A 735 -130.35 71.55 21.69
N GLN A 736 -129.41 71.41 20.75
CA GLN A 736 -128.38 72.43 20.43
C GLN A 736 -127.70 72.12 19.07
N GLN A 737 -127.74 73.14 18.20
CA GLN A 737 -127.36 73.31 16.79
C GLN A 737 -126.81 74.78 16.68
N PRO A 738 -126.63 75.46 15.52
CA PRO A 738 -125.96 75.19 14.22
C PRO A 738 -125.10 76.41 13.74
N SER A 739 -124.44 76.32 12.57
CA SER A 739 -124.26 77.39 11.54
C SER A 739 -123.20 76.96 10.49
N ALA A 740 -123.23 77.23 9.18
CA ALA A 740 -124.27 77.62 8.22
C ALA A 740 -123.79 77.27 6.78
N GLU A 741 -123.20 76.08 6.59
CA GLU A 741 -123.06 75.45 5.26
C GLU A 741 -123.29 73.93 5.34
N THR A 742 -124.14 73.55 6.29
CA THR A 742 -124.96 72.35 6.30
C THR A 742 -126.31 72.57 5.59
N ILE A 743 -126.52 73.68 4.87
CA ILE A 743 -127.83 74.00 4.24
C ILE A 743 -127.84 73.86 2.72
N SER A 744 -126.73 73.97 1.98
CA SER A 744 -126.74 73.71 0.52
C SER A 744 -126.06 72.38 0.14
N ALA A 745 -125.12 71.89 0.95
CA ALA A 745 -124.52 70.56 0.77
C ALA A 745 -125.50 69.41 1.14
N LEU A 746 -126.64 69.76 1.75
CA LEU A 746 -127.73 68.89 2.17
C LEU A 746 -129.01 69.07 1.33
N GLU A 747 -129.01 69.86 0.25
CA GLU A 747 -130.24 70.17 -0.52
C GLU A 747 -130.24 69.72 -1.99
N ASP A 748 -129.12 69.28 -2.58
CA ASP A 748 -129.17 68.72 -3.96
C ASP A 748 -128.23 67.50 -4.19
N ARG A 749 -127.61 66.97 -3.13
CA ARG A 749 -126.83 65.72 -3.14
C ARG A 749 -127.41 64.57 -2.28
N VAL A 750 -128.65 64.49 -1.74
CA VAL A 750 -130.06 64.79 -2.16
C VAL A 750 -130.63 64.11 -3.41
N SER A 751 -129.92 63.28 -4.15
CA SER A 751 -130.62 62.53 -5.22
C SER A 751 -130.05 61.13 -5.44
N THR A 752 -129.23 60.65 -4.50
CA THR A 752 -128.21 59.61 -4.81
C THR A 752 -127.78 58.73 -3.60
N LEU A 753 -128.56 58.37 -2.57
CA LEU A 753 -129.98 58.57 -2.23
C LEU A 753 -130.99 58.31 -3.35
N GLU A 754 -130.72 57.27 -4.13
CA GLU A 754 -131.65 56.45 -4.94
C GLU A 754 -130.93 55.08 -5.04
N GLU A 755 -130.94 54.13 -4.10
CA GLU A 755 -131.91 53.57 -3.17
C GLU A 755 -131.07 52.95 -2.01
N GLY A 756 -130.95 53.53 -0.80
CA GLY A 756 -131.93 53.35 0.28
C GLY A 756 -131.82 51.95 0.92
N HIS A 757 -130.84 51.65 1.81
CA HIS A 757 -130.93 51.76 3.29
C HIS A 757 -132.03 50.87 3.92
N ALA A 758 -131.86 50.19 5.05
CA ALA A 758 -131.08 50.48 6.25
C ALA A 758 -130.87 49.17 7.05
N GLU A 759 -129.66 48.90 7.54
CA GLU A 759 -129.15 49.19 8.90
C GLU A 759 -129.38 48.06 9.94
N THR A 760 -128.23 47.55 10.38
CA THR A 760 -127.80 47.06 11.70
C THR A 760 -128.18 48.03 12.86
N PRO A 761 -127.69 47.91 14.10
CA PRO A 761 -127.19 46.77 14.90
C PRO A 761 -127.76 46.78 16.35
N ALA A 762 -127.36 45.83 17.22
CA ALA A 762 -126.71 46.13 18.52
C ALA A 762 -126.78 44.96 19.55
N THR A 763 -125.57 44.58 20.01
CA THR A 763 -125.16 44.36 21.42
C THR A 763 -125.54 43.12 22.22
N ALA A 764 -124.55 42.73 23.05
CA ALA A 764 -124.61 41.95 24.30
C ALA A 764 -124.83 40.43 24.11
N ASP A 765 -124.30 39.49 24.87
CA ASP A 765 -123.38 39.31 26.00
C ASP A 765 -123.48 37.78 26.31
N VAL A 766 -122.63 37.17 27.16
CA VAL A 766 -122.79 35.80 27.72
C VAL A 766 -122.51 34.64 26.73
N ALA A 767 -121.36 33.97 26.80
CA ALA A 767 -120.94 32.89 27.71
C ALA A 767 -121.58 31.50 27.47
N THR A 768 -120.71 30.50 27.63
CA THR A 768 -120.93 29.05 27.84
C THR A 768 -121.39 28.25 26.63
N GLN A 769 -120.54 27.37 26.08
CA GLN A 769 -120.12 26.09 26.67
C GLN A 769 -121.30 25.09 26.71
N THR A 770 -121.76 24.68 25.54
CA THR A 770 -122.58 23.47 25.35
C THR A 770 -122.06 22.60 24.19
N GLU A 771 -121.13 23.10 23.37
CA GLU A 771 -120.42 22.28 22.36
C GLU A 771 -119.12 21.65 22.89
N PHE A 772 -118.74 21.89 24.15
CA PHE A 772 -117.53 21.33 24.78
C PHE A 772 -117.81 20.06 25.63
N GLU A 773 -119.04 19.82 26.07
CA GLU A 773 -119.38 18.64 26.88
C GLU A 773 -119.65 17.38 26.03
N THR A 774 -120.03 17.53 24.75
CA THR A 774 -120.29 16.37 23.87
C THR A 774 -119.01 15.69 23.37
N LEU A 775 -117.87 16.37 23.34
CA LEU A 775 -116.57 15.77 23.01
C LEU A 775 -115.80 15.25 24.25
N GLN A 776 -116.23 15.61 25.46
CA GLN A 776 -115.63 15.10 26.71
C GLN A 776 -116.09 13.67 27.03
N THR A 777 -117.26 13.24 26.52
CA THR A 777 -117.76 11.86 26.70
C THR A 777 -117.08 10.85 25.76
N GLU A 778 -116.54 11.26 24.61
CA GLU A 778 -115.84 10.35 23.69
C GLU A 778 -114.38 10.05 24.10
N LEU A 779 -113.74 10.90 24.91
CA LEU A 779 -112.39 10.66 25.43
C LEU A 779 -112.35 9.68 26.62
N GLU A 780 -113.47 9.51 27.31
CA GLU A 780 -113.59 8.66 28.52
C GLU A 780 -113.88 7.19 28.17
N SER A 781 -114.44 6.93 26.99
CA SER A 781 -114.70 5.57 26.47
C SER A 781 -113.43 4.81 26.09
N VAL A 782 -112.36 5.49 25.68
CA VAL A 782 -111.07 4.84 25.38
C VAL A 782 -110.19 4.70 26.63
N ARG A 783 -110.35 5.57 27.64
CA ARG A 783 -109.71 5.40 28.96
C ARG A 783 -110.16 4.11 29.67
N SER A 784 -111.33 3.59 29.33
CA SER A 784 -111.82 2.28 29.80
C SER A 784 -111.14 1.08 29.14
N ARG A 785 -110.49 1.21 27.98
CA ARG A 785 -109.79 0.10 27.29
C ARG A 785 -108.31 -0.04 27.65
N VAL A 786 -107.78 0.88 28.46
CA VAL A 786 -106.40 0.84 28.96
C VAL A 786 -106.32 0.34 30.40
N SER A 787 -107.46 0.12 31.07
CA SER A 787 -107.52 -0.39 32.46
C SER A 787 -107.79 -1.90 32.57
N GLU A 788 -107.71 -2.64 31.46
CA GLU A 788 -107.95 -4.08 31.42
C GLU A 788 -106.79 -4.77 30.68
N MET A 789 -105.57 -4.57 31.18
CA MET A 789 -104.40 -5.41 30.88
C MET A 789 -103.23 -5.18 31.87
N ASP A 790 -103.55 -4.76 33.10
CA ASP A 790 -102.62 -4.81 34.24
C ASP A 790 -103.13 -5.87 35.21
N GLU A 791 -102.21 -6.71 35.69
CA GLU A 791 -102.36 -7.82 36.66
C GLU A 791 -102.74 -9.21 36.11
N ALA A 792 -101.73 -10.02 35.81
CA ALA A 792 -101.72 -11.43 36.20
C ALA A 792 -100.28 -11.95 36.38
N ASP A 793 -100.06 -12.45 37.59
CA ASP A 793 -98.85 -12.97 38.22
C ASP A 793 -98.10 -14.11 37.50
N ASP A 794 -96.85 -14.25 37.96
CA ASP A 794 -96.03 -15.47 38.05
C ASP A 794 -96.82 -16.77 38.30
N ASP A 795 -96.51 -17.82 37.53
CA ASP A 795 -96.05 -19.13 38.02
C ASP A 795 -96.07 -20.20 36.90
N ALA A 796 -94.92 -20.82 36.61
CA ALA A 796 -94.82 -22.27 36.39
C ALA A 796 -93.38 -22.76 36.19
N LEU A 797 -93.10 -23.85 36.91
CA LEU A 797 -91.88 -24.62 37.09
C LEU A 797 -91.48 -25.53 35.90
N ASP A 798 -90.22 -25.97 35.97
CA ASP A 798 -89.63 -27.24 35.50
C ASP A 798 -89.26 -27.46 34.01
N GLY A 799 -87.98 -27.81 33.80
CA GLY A 799 -87.43 -28.40 32.56
C GLY A 799 -87.86 -29.87 32.36
N PRO A 800 -87.17 -30.74 31.56
CA PRO A 800 -85.79 -30.66 31.03
C PRO A 800 -85.58 -31.18 29.56
N SER A 801 -84.32 -31.14 29.10
CA SER A 801 -83.58 -32.09 28.20
C SER A 801 -84.05 -32.52 26.78
N LEU A 802 -83.03 -32.90 25.98
CA LEU A 802 -82.99 -33.68 24.71
C LEU A 802 -83.32 -32.96 23.38
N VAL A 803 -82.31 -32.68 22.53
CA VAL A 803 -81.74 -33.51 21.43
C VAL A 803 -82.60 -33.57 20.15
N GLN A 804 -82.04 -33.00 19.05
CA GLN A 804 -82.06 -33.31 17.59
C GLN A 804 -83.17 -34.23 16.97
N PRO A 805 -83.53 -34.17 15.65
CA PRO A 805 -82.59 -33.95 14.52
C PRO A 805 -83.12 -33.34 13.17
N ILE A 806 -82.16 -33.11 12.25
CA ILE A 806 -82.19 -33.34 10.78
C ILE A 806 -82.90 -32.34 9.80
N ALA A 807 -82.10 -32.02 8.76
CA ALA A 807 -82.41 -31.81 7.33
C ALA A 807 -82.81 -30.43 6.77
N ALA A 808 -81.85 -29.87 6.00
CA ALA A 808 -81.85 -29.81 4.52
C ALA A 808 -81.97 -28.43 3.83
N GLY A 809 -81.04 -28.25 2.88
CA GLY A 809 -81.14 -27.41 1.67
C GLY A 809 -80.52 -26.00 1.81
N GLY A 810 -79.57 -25.54 1.00
CA GLY A 810 -78.90 -26.10 -0.18
C GLY A 810 -78.60 -24.99 -1.20
N GLY A 811 -77.31 -24.89 -1.60
CA GLY A 811 -76.84 -24.42 -2.92
C GLY A 811 -76.46 -22.93 -3.05
N SER A 812 -75.37 -22.53 -3.73
CA SER A 812 -74.30 -23.29 -4.39
C SER A 812 -73.18 -22.35 -4.92
N ALA A 813 -71.92 -22.78 -4.70
CA ALA A 813 -70.70 -22.69 -5.54
C ALA A 813 -70.01 -21.32 -5.80
N GLY A 814 -68.68 -21.17 -5.75
CA GLY A 814 -67.59 -22.09 -5.37
C GLY A 814 -66.23 -21.78 -6.05
N LEU A 815 -65.15 -22.21 -5.38
CA LEU A 815 -63.72 -22.40 -5.78
C LEU A 815 -62.72 -21.31 -5.30
N VAL A 816 -61.59 -21.58 -4.61
CA VAL A 816 -60.85 -22.81 -4.24
C VAL A 816 -59.94 -22.54 -3.01
N ALA A 817 -59.86 -23.54 -2.12
CA ALA A 817 -58.94 -23.67 -0.97
C ALA A 817 -57.52 -24.11 -1.43
N GLY A 818 -56.44 -24.09 -0.67
CA GLY A 818 -56.27 -24.38 0.74
C GLY A 818 -54.81 -24.74 1.04
N PHE A 819 -54.58 -24.96 2.31
CA PHE A 819 -53.31 -25.17 2.99
C PHE A 819 -52.95 -26.67 3.10
N VAL A 820 -51.65 -26.94 3.35
CA VAL A 820 -50.98 -28.14 3.91
C VAL A 820 -50.31 -29.16 2.95
N ALA A 821 -49.07 -29.52 3.37
CA ALA A 821 -48.34 -30.82 3.28
C ALA A 821 -47.12 -30.79 2.30
N ILE A 822 -45.89 -31.31 2.52
CA ILE A 822 -45.28 -32.37 3.36
C ILE A 822 -43.73 -32.18 3.47
N LEU A 823 -43.17 -32.68 4.59
CA LEU A 823 -41.79 -33.05 5.03
C LEU A 823 -40.60 -33.31 4.06
N GLY A 824 -39.40 -32.98 4.59
CA GLY A 824 -38.09 -33.69 4.43
C GLY A 824 -36.89 -32.72 4.35
N GLY A 825 -35.75 -32.82 5.04
CA GLY A 825 -35.21 -33.73 6.05
C GLY A 825 -33.72 -33.39 6.31
N SER A 826 -33.23 -33.69 7.53
CA SER A 826 -31.83 -33.68 8.06
C SER A 826 -31.06 -32.34 8.10
N GLY A 827 -30.34 -31.95 9.15
CA GLY A 827 -29.86 -32.63 10.35
C GLY A 827 -28.38 -32.26 10.60
N MET A 828 -28.11 -31.57 11.72
CA MET A 828 -26.87 -30.89 12.12
C MET A 828 -25.78 -31.84 12.70
N VAL A 829 -24.59 -31.26 13.03
CA VAL A 829 -23.43 -31.72 13.86
C VAL A 829 -22.20 -32.18 13.03
N GLY A 830 -20.93 -31.82 13.27
CA GLY A 830 -20.22 -31.15 14.38
C GLY A 830 -18.71 -30.98 14.05
N ALA A 831 -17.94 -30.48 15.02
CA ALA A 831 -16.59 -29.89 14.95
C ALA A 831 -15.38 -30.84 14.73
N GLY A 832 -14.23 -30.25 14.33
CA GLY A 832 -12.89 -30.58 14.87
C GLY A 832 -11.77 -31.06 13.93
N ALA A 833 -10.84 -30.13 13.60
CA ALA A 833 -9.37 -30.23 13.42
C ALA A 833 -8.68 -31.39 12.65
N LEU A 834 -7.84 -31.04 11.65
CA LEU A 834 -6.36 -31.25 11.59
C LEU A 834 -5.82 -31.30 10.13
N ILE A 835 -4.77 -30.50 9.90
CA ILE A 835 -3.52 -30.74 9.13
C ILE A 835 -3.58 -31.19 7.65
N GLY A 836 -2.95 -30.37 6.79
CA GLY A 836 -1.85 -30.81 5.91
C GLY A 836 -2.13 -31.00 4.42
N GLY A 837 -1.34 -30.31 3.59
CA GLY A 837 -1.05 -30.64 2.18
C GLY A 837 -2.03 -30.02 1.18
N ALA A 838 -1.73 -28.86 0.62
CA ALA A 838 -0.85 -28.66 -0.54
C ALA A 838 -1.45 -29.16 -1.87
N LEU A 839 -1.43 -28.23 -2.84
CA LEU A 839 -1.46 -28.42 -4.29
C LEU A 839 -2.82 -28.67 -4.98
N VAL A 840 -2.93 -27.96 -6.12
CA VAL A 840 -3.92 -28.10 -7.21
C VAL A 840 -5.18 -27.22 -7.08
N LEU A 841 -5.04 -25.92 -7.40
CA LEU A 841 -5.94 -25.21 -8.35
C LEU A 841 -5.51 -23.76 -8.69
N ILE A 842 -4.20 -23.51 -8.81
CA ILE A 842 -3.67 -22.48 -9.71
C ILE A 842 -2.90 -23.27 -10.77
N GLY A 843 -3.61 -23.64 -11.84
CA GLY A 843 -3.15 -24.62 -12.82
C GLY A 843 -4.19 -24.84 -13.92
N ALA A 844 -4.72 -23.73 -14.45
CA ALA A 844 -5.50 -23.72 -15.68
C ALA A 844 -5.58 -22.28 -16.20
N ILE A 845 -4.51 -21.81 -16.84
CA ILE A 845 -4.44 -20.92 -18.02
C ILE A 845 -2.95 -20.53 -18.18
N ALA A 846 -2.12 -21.50 -18.58
CA ALA A 846 -0.79 -21.29 -19.17
C ALA A 846 -0.26 -22.64 -19.66
N THR A 847 -0.85 -23.20 -20.72
CA THR A 847 -0.17 -24.08 -21.70
C THR A 847 -1.20 -24.68 -22.66
N ALA A 848 -1.27 -24.12 -23.87
CA ALA A 848 -1.50 -24.93 -25.06
C ALA A 848 -0.94 -24.24 -26.31
N ARG A 849 0.25 -24.72 -26.69
CA ARG A 849 0.70 -24.95 -28.08
C ARG A 849 1.23 -23.75 -28.89
N LYS A 850 2.56 -23.62 -28.90
CA LYS A 850 3.34 -24.02 -30.09
C LYS A 850 3.50 -25.54 -30.07
N GLN A 851 2.96 -26.20 -31.08
CA GLN A 851 3.70 -27.19 -31.87
C GLN A 851 4.02 -26.50 -33.18
#